data_AF-A0A1N6MYG1-F1
#
_entry.id   AF-A0A1N6MYG1-F1
#
_cell.length_a   1.000
_cell.length_b   1.000
_cell.length_c   1.000
_cell.angle_alpha   90.00
_cell.angle_beta   90.00
_cell.angle_gamma   90.00
#
_symmetry.space_group_name_H-M   'P 1'
#
loop_
_entity.id
_entity.type
_entity.pdbx_description
1 polymer ?
#
loop_
_entity_poly.entity_id
_entity_poly.type
_entity_poly.pdbx_seq_one_letter_code
_entity_poly.pdbx_strand_id
1 'polypeptide(L)'
;MKIIKPLRLSVLYRPYRWMQKNHLGVAVMALADMGPTPRLRPEPELWQLAEQELKTCNGVIDLAMPKSHPEFLATGYAYTRHQADKSACAVRIKVDQLEKKLVAFGDRYWVGEKPSKPQPFEHMRLDWSRAFGGEGYEENPHGIGFKPETQEDGTKIHRLPNIETGHTPWLSPEETPEPASFCPLDFVWPRRFTRIGQGYDKAWLENEFPGYAQDIDWRIFNAAPQDQWWDQLDALPVKAPWRIENMHPEKPVQEGILPAWQVRCLIKRLRPEDEIDEEIIMRQTTVWFFPHREQMLLIWHGSARINEDDAVDVLQMITALEQQDTPLSANHYLTVAQQRADKEKGVLYAFREKDLIPEEIIGPWIDTEPSTASSPIQESVLKREQHLRELQAARLSEQGYDINAIIPPTAPDASPSSPPRLDELPEFVEKIEQEAAQKRAEAERKQADMTAKAKQQGVETELTPLENQARGPENIYQTRDILHREQQHTGFDAQQLAQTEQALRELYFTSVRSQPPALRLKGELSAFVRKRAQDIMAQGGNFSGMDFTGADLSHLDLKGANFSGALLESACFDHSQLDNADFSEAMLARASFCHTTLSGVTLDKANLTQVHCEQSDFSAIHFDGTQLQEALFDHCRFSHATFSNLFLKQAFITQCDFHASHWTDCTLTELTLPALRFHHAILKKVTFLQCKLENAVFDHARLSDCTWIETAACQSRFCSATLLNCAFVMNSTLNQADFTQATLTECNLRQMPLVQAQFHSATLNNSDLSEADCRSAQMQNLNAAKSTFIRTDLRDARLNHANLMQTLMQKCRLNGADLRGANVFRADLSQSVIDEATLFDGAYMHGLKTLPKRDKDVI
;
A
#
# COMPACT_ATOMS: atom_id res chain seq x y z
N MET A 1 0.88 -1.05 12.04
CA MET A 1 2.23 -1.52 12.37
C MET A 1 3.04 -1.78 11.10
N LYS A 2 4.16 -1.08 10.88
CA LYS A 2 5.13 -1.32 9.80
C LYS A 2 6.22 -2.28 10.30
N ILE A 3 6.45 -3.40 9.60
CA ILE A 3 7.44 -4.41 10.01
C ILE A 3 8.68 -4.27 9.15
N ILE A 4 9.84 -4.14 9.79
CA ILE A 4 11.14 -4.03 9.16
C ILE A 4 11.98 -5.23 9.58
N LYS A 5 12.32 -6.07 8.62
CA LYS A 5 13.07 -7.30 8.86
C LYS A 5 14.00 -7.59 7.69
N PRO A 6 15.08 -8.35 7.90
CA PRO A 6 15.85 -8.92 6.81
C PRO A 6 15.04 -9.99 6.07
N LEU A 7 15.49 -10.38 4.89
CA LEU A 7 14.73 -11.28 4.02
C LEU A 7 14.90 -12.78 4.38
N ARG A 8 15.72 -13.08 5.40
CA ARG A 8 15.98 -14.42 5.94
C ARG A 8 15.31 -14.70 7.29
N LEU A 9 14.67 -13.68 7.89
CA LEU A 9 13.91 -13.85 9.12
C LEU A 9 12.43 -13.79 8.81
N SER A 10 11.66 -14.70 9.39
CA SER A 10 10.21 -14.61 9.41
C SER A 10 9.73 -14.14 10.77
N VAL A 11 8.69 -13.31 10.79
CA VAL A 11 8.18 -12.68 12.01
C VAL A 11 6.68 -12.94 12.09
N LEU A 12 6.26 -13.57 13.18
CA LEU A 12 4.86 -13.71 13.56
C LEU A 12 4.62 -12.87 14.79
N TYR A 13 3.45 -12.24 14.87
CA TYR A 13 3.05 -11.49 16.05
C TYR A 13 1.55 -11.69 16.30
N ARG A 14 1.18 -11.66 17.57
CA ARG A 14 -0.21 -11.85 18.00
C ARG A 14 -0.51 -11.02 19.23
N PRO A 15 -1.40 -10.02 19.13
CA PRO A 15 -1.98 -9.41 20.30
C PRO A 15 -2.78 -10.43 21.11
N TYR A 16 -2.65 -10.39 22.43
CA TYR A 16 -3.47 -11.19 23.34
C TYR A 16 -3.77 -10.41 24.61
N ARG A 17 -4.88 -10.75 25.26
CA ARG A 17 -5.31 -10.15 26.52
C ARG A 17 -5.25 -11.18 27.63
N TRP A 18 -4.70 -10.78 28.77
CA TRP A 18 -4.65 -11.60 29.98
C TRP A 18 -4.62 -10.70 31.21
N MET A 19 -5.45 -11.01 32.21
CA MET A 19 -5.60 -10.18 33.43
C MET A 19 -5.93 -8.72 33.11
N GLN A 20 -6.87 -8.51 32.17
CA GLN A 20 -7.30 -7.20 31.65
C GLN A 20 -6.21 -6.39 30.93
N LYS A 21 -5.04 -6.98 30.72
CA LYS A 21 -3.86 -6.37 30.14
C LYS A 21 -3.63 -6.86 28.72
N ASN A 22 -3.50 -5.93 27.77
CA ASN A 22 -3.12 -6.23 26.40
C ASN A 22 -1.60 -6.45 26.26
N HIS A 23 -1.22 -7.49 25.55
CA HIS A 23 0.17 -7.85 25.27
C HIS A 23 0.35 -8.10 23.78
N LEU A 24 1.55 -7.90 23.29
CA LEU A 24 2.00 -8.35 21.98
C LEU A 24 2.92 -9.55 22.18
N GLY A 25 2.53 -10.72 21.71
CA GLY A 25 3.43 -11.86 21.53
C GLY A 25 4.14 -11.74 20.18
N VAL A 26 5.45 -12.04 20.16
CA VAL A 26 6.27 -12.01 18.94
C VAL A 26 7.08 -13.30 18.86
N ALA A 27 7.03 -13.95 17.71
CA ALA A 27 7.92 -15.05 17.35
C ALA A 27 8.75 -14.68 16.12
N VAL A 28 10.07 -14.81 16.24
CA VAL A 28 11.00 -14.64 15.12
C VAL A 28 11.59 -16.00 14.78
N MET A 29 11.60 -16.34 13.50
CA MET A 29 11.99 -17.65 12.99
C MET A 29 13.13 -17.50 11.99
N ALA A 30 14.11 -18.39 12.09
CA ALA A 30 15.26 -18.43 11.20
C ALA A 30 15.54 -19.87 10.76
N LEU A 31 15.49 -20.13 9.45
CA LEU A 31 15.89 -21.42 8.88
C LEU A 31 17.40 -21.41 8.65
N ALA A 32 18.11 -22.42 9.15
CA ALA A 32 19.54 -22.57 9.01
C ALA A 32 19.91 -23.98 8.54
N ASP A 33 21.08 -24.12 7.90
CA ASP A 33 21.68 -25.43 7.69
C ASP A 33 22.28 -26.02 8.98
N MET A 34 22.46 -27.34 9.00
CA MET A 34 23.06 -28.09 10.12
C MET A 34 24.57 -28.31 9.94
N GLY A 35 25.24 -27.47 9.14
CA GLY A 35 26.68 -27.56 8.90
C GLY A 35 27.53 -27.13 10.11
N PRO A 36 28.87 -27.29 10.03
CA PRO A 36 29.78 -26.84 11.09
C PRO A 36 29.78 -25.30 11.25
N THR A 37 29.41 -24.56 10.20
CA THR A 37 29.20 -23.10 10.24
C THR A 37 27.81 -22.81 9.68
N PRO A 38 26.76 -22.87 10.52
CA PRO A 38 25.37 -22.68 10.08
C PRO A 38 25.18 -21.36 9.35
N ARG A 39 24.55 -21.39 8.17
CA ARG A 39 24.12 -20.19 7.43
C ARG A 39 22.61 -20.13 7.33
N LEU A 40 22.09 -18.90 7.33
CA LEU A 40 20.68 -18.60 7.20
C LEU A 40 20.21 -18.79 5.76
N ARG A 41 19.07 -19.48 5.63
CA ARG A 41 18.36 -19.71 4.39
C ARG A 41 17.29 -18.63 4.17
N PRO A 42 16.93 -18.30 2.91
CA PRO A 42 15.87 -17.35 2.60
C PRO A 42 14.52 -17.71 3.24
N GLU A 43 13.75 -16.71 3.66
CA GLU A 43 12.41 -16.91 4.24
C GLU A 43 11.46 -17.72 3.34
N PRO A 44 11.44 -17.58 2.00
CA PRO A 44 10.59 -18.41 1.15
C PRO A 44 10.87 -19.92 1.31
N GLU A 45 12.12 -20.32 1.55
CA GLU A 45 12.45 -21.74 1.78
C GLU A 45 11.89 -22.25 3.11
N LEU A 46 11.82 -21.40 4.15
CA LEU A 46 11.22 -21.74 5.44
C LEU A 46 9.75 -22.12 5.27
N TRP A 47 8.98 -21.32 4.54
CA TRP A 47 7.56 -21.58 4.33
C TRP A 47 7.32 -22.76 3.40
N GLN A 48 8.14 -22.95 2.36
CA GLN A 48 8.10 -24.15 1.51
C GLN A 48 8.39 -25.42 2.31
N LEU A 49 9.38 -25.36 3.22
CA LEU A 49 9.69 -26.48 4.11
C LEU A 49 8.50 -26.78 5.04
N ALA A 50 7.86 -25.76 5.61
CA ALA A 50 6.71 -25.93 6.49
C ALA A 50 5.54 -26.60 5.79
N GLU A 51 5.19 -26.15 4.57
CA GLU A 51 4.14 -26.75 3.75
C GLU A 51 4.42 -28.22 3.40
N GLN A 52 5.68 -28.55 3.09
CA GLN A 52 6.08 -29.90 2.68
C GLN A 52 6.14 -30.87 3.86
N GLU A 53 6.67 -30.44 5.01
CA GLU A 53 7.03 -31.32 6.12
C GLU A 53 6.01 -31.34 7.27
N LEU A 54 5.26 -30.26 7.50
CA LEU A 54 4.44 -30.07 8.72
C LEU A 54 2.95 -30.39 8.53
N LYS A 55 2.64 -31.35 7.65
CA LYS A 55 1.26 -31.72 7.29
C LYS A 55 0.44 -32.24 8.49
N THR A 56 1.06 -32.96 9.41
CA THR A 56 0.41 -33.48 10.63
C THR A 56 0.14 -32.41 11.68
N CYS A 57 0.64 -31.19 11.47
CA CYS A 57 0.48 -30.03 12.37
C CYS A 57 -0.45 -28.98 11.74
N ASN A 58 -1.23 -29.36 10.72
CA ASN A 58 -2.03 -28.44 9.89
C ASN A 58 -1.22 -27.26 9.31
N GLY A 59 0.08 -27.44 9.09
CA GLY A 59 0.98 -26.40 8.59
C GLY A 59 1.31 -25.28 9.59
N VAL A 60 0.88 -25.40 10.86
CA VAL A 60 1.15 -24.39 11.90
C VAL A 60 2.54 -24.61 12.48
N ILE A 61 3.44 -23.65 12.27
CA ILE A 61 4.79 -23.66 12.86
C ILE A 61 4.76 -23.17 14.32
N ASP A 62 4.14 -22.02 14.55
CA ASP A 62 4.06 -21.36 15.85
C ASP A 62 2.81 -20.46 15.95
N LEU A 63 2.40 -20.14 17.18
CA LEU A 63 1.24 -19.29 17.49
C LEU A 63 1.62 -17.85 17.87
N ALA A 64 2.91 -17.51 17.83
CA ALA A 64 3.48 -16.23 18.26
C ALA A 64 3.18 -15.89 19.73
N MET A 65 3.08 -16.91 20.56
CA MET A 65 2.80 -16.80 21.99
C MET A 65 4.07 -17.13 22.79
N PRO A 66 4.32 -16.45 23.92
CA PRO A 66 5.47 -16.78 24.75
C PRO A 66 5.40 -18.22 25.25
N LYS A 67 6.51 -18.96 25.13
CA LYS A 67 6.64 -20.32 25.66
C LYS A 67 7.21 -20.30 27.08
N SER A 68 6.70 -21.19 27.95
CA SER A 68 7.16 -21.30 29.33
C SER A 68 8.53 -21.95 29.42
N HIS A 69 8.78 -22.97 28.61
CA HIS A 69 10.05 -23.70 28.58
C HIS A 69 10.64 -23.71 27.17
N PRO A 70 11.97 -23.75 27.03
CA PRO A 70 12.58 -24.09 25.77
C PRO A 70 12.38 -25.58 25.46
N GLU A 71 12.26 -25.91 24.18
CA GLU A 71 11.94 -27.25 23.69
C GLU A 71 12.72 -27.57 22.42
N PHE A 72 12.90 -28.86 22.13
CA PHE A 72 13.33 -29.31 20.81
C PHE A 72 12.22 -30.11 20.12
N LEU A 73 12.17 -30.04 18.80
CA LEU A 73 11.28 -30.80 17.93
C LEU A 73 12.09 -31.45 16.82
N ALA A 74 11.56 -32.51 16.21
CA ALA A 74 12.12 -33.02 14.96
C ALA A 74 11.05 -33.60 14.04
N THR A 75 11.26 -33.40 12.74
CA THR A 75 10.44 -33.97 11.69
C THR A 75 11.35 -34.64 10.67
N GLY A 76 11.11 -35.93 10.43
CA GLY A 76 11.95 -36.70 9.53
C GLY A 76 11.59 -38.18 9.53
N TYR A 77 12.56 -39.01 9.19
CA TYR A 77 12.36 -40.44 8.97
C TYR A 77 13.38 -41.25 9.77
N ALA A 78 13.04 -42.47 10.14
CA ALA A 78 14.00 -43.49 10.53
C ALA A 78 14.51 -44.22 9.28
N TYR A 79 15.82 -44.43 9.16
CA TYR A 79 16.44 -45.12 8.02
C TYR A 79 17.11 -46.42 8.46
N THR A 80 16.66 -47.56 7.93
CA THR A 80 17.28 -48.87 8.20
C THR A 80 18.54 -49.09 7.38
N ARG A 81 18.89 -48.18 6.46
CA ARG A 81 20.09 -48.31 5.60
C ARG A 81 21.34 -48.66 6.40
N HIS A 82 21.49 -48.06 7.58
CA HIS A 82 22.63 -48.21 8.49
C HIS A 82 22.51 -49.41 9.45
N GLN A 83 21.39 -50.11 9.44
CA GLN A 83 21.08 -51.22 10.35
C GLN A 83 21.34 -52.58 9.69
N ALA A 84 21.77 -53.56 10.49
CA ALA A 84 21.88 -54.95 10.01
C ALA A 84 20.49 -55.58 9.84
N ASP A 85 19.59 -55.34 10.79
CA ASP A 85 18.18 -55.70 10.70
C ASP A 85 17.42 -54.61 9.92
N LYS A 86 16.76 -54.98 8.82
CA LYS A 86 15.98 -54.06 7.99
C LYS A 86 14.51 -53.93 8.44
N SER A 87 14.12 -54.61 9.51
CA SER A 87 12.75 -54.61 10.03
C SER A 87 12.55 -53.66 11.22
N ALA A 88 13.63 -53.16 11.83
CA ALA A 88 13.59 -52.24 12.95
C ALA A 88 14.75 -51.22 12.91
N CYS A 89 14.51 -50.01 13.39
CA CYS A 89 15.49 -48.94 13.46
C CYS A 89 15.33 -48.12 14.75
N ALA A 90 16.36 -48.09 15.60
CA ALA A 90 16.40 -47.18 16.74
C ALA A 90 16.87 -45.79 16.29
N VAL A 91 16.09 -44.77 16.60
CA VAL A 91 16.42 -43.36 16.34
C VAL A 91 16.58 -42.63 17.66
N ARG A 92 17.49 -41.66 17.67
CA ARG A 92 17.85 -40.92 18.87
C ARG A 92 18.17 -39.48 18.54
N ILE A 93 17.67 -38.58 19.37
CA ILE A 93 18.07 -37.17 19.37
C ILE A 93 18.54 -36.84 20.78
N LYS A 94 19.76 -36.33 20.88
CA LYS A 94 20.33 -35.79 22.11
C LYS A 94 20.67 -34.33 21.87
N VAL A 95 20.18 -33.44 22.72
CA VAL A 95 20.52 -32.02 22.72
C VAL A 95 20.91 -31.64 24.14
N ASP A 96 22.19 -31.33 24.34
CA ASP A 96 22.78 -31.11 25.67
C ASP A 96 22.43 -32.25 26.65
N GLN A 97 21.64 -31.96 27.69
CA GLN A 97 21.22 -32.93 28.72
C GLN A 97 19.98 -33.76 28.34
N LEU A 98 19.17 -33.31 27.37
CA LEU A 98 17.96 -34.03 26.97
C LEU A 98 18.26 -35.10 25.93
N GLU A 99 17.65 -36.26 26.09
CA GLU A 99 17.76 -37.38 25.17
C GLU A 99 16.39 -38.04 24.98
N LYS A 100 15.95 -38.19 23.74
CA LYS A 100 14.76 -38.97 23.39
C LYS A 100 15.10 -40.06 22.38
N LYS A 101 14.61 -41.26 22.66
CA LYS A 101 14.82 -42.47 21.85
C LYS A 101 13.48 -43.02 21.42
N LEU A 102 13.37 -43.34 20.14
CA LEU A 102 12.24 -44.07 19.58
C LEU A 102 12.77 -45.28 18.81
N VAL A 103 11.95 -46.30 18.66
CA VAL A 103 12.21 -47.44 17.79
C VAL A 103 11.11 -47.49 16.75
N ALA A 104 11.51 -47.46 15.48
CA ALA A 104 10.63 -47.62 14.34
C ALA A 104 10.66 -49.09 13.89
N PHE A 105 9.50 -49.74 13.87
CA PHE A 105 9.31 -51.09 13.36
C PHE A 105 8.54 -51.04 12.05
N GLY A 106 8.88 -51.95 11.12
CA GLY A 106 8.07 -52.17 9.93
C GLY A 106 6.64 -52.58 10.26
N ASP A 107 5.78 -52.58 9.24
CA ASP A 107 4.35 -52.85 9.42
C ASP A 107 4.11 -54.21 10.09
N ARG A 108 3.27 -54.21 11.14
CA ARG A 108 2.93 -55.35 11.98
C ARG A 108 1.44 -55.36 12.32
N TYR A 109 0.93 -56.55 12.61
CA TYR A 109 -0.45 -56.77 13.04
C TYR A 109 -0.52 -57.87 14.10
N TRP A 110 -1.59 -57.88 14.87
CA TRP A 110 -1.86 -58.93 15.85
C TRP A 110 -2.23 -60.24 15.18
N VAL A 111 -1.58 -61.33 15.61
CA VAL A 111 -1.92 -62.72 15.25
C VAL A 111 -2.24 -63.47 16.54
N GLY A 112 -3.53 -63.51 16.89
CA GLY A 112 -3.95 -63.86 18.25
C GLY A 112 -3.45 -62.80 19.24
N GLU A 113 -2.79 -63.22 20.32
CA GLU A 113 -2.22 -62.33 21.35
C GLU A 113 -0.75 -61.98 21.09
N LYS A 114 -0.20 -62.28 19.91
CA LYS A 114 1.21 -62.00 19.60
C LYS A 114 1.36 -61.09 18.38
N PRO A 115 2.29 -60.14 18.39
CA PRO A 115 2.59 -59.34 17.21
C PRO A 115 3.24 -60.20 16.12
N SER A 116 2.90 -59.92 14.87
CA SER A 116 3.58 -60.50 13.70
C SER A 116 5.06 -60.05 13.64
N LYS A 117 5.88 -60.76 12.87
CA LYS A 117 7.24 -60.28 12.56
C LYS A 117 7.16 -58.95 11.78
N PRO A 118 7.93 -57.92 12.16
CA PRO A 118 7.96 -56.67 11.40
C PRO A 118 8.49 -56.88 9.98
N GLN A 119 7.85 -56.22 9.03
CA GLN A 119 8.28 -56.22 7.63
C GLN A 119 9.55 -55.36 7.44
N PRO A 120 10.40 -55.66 6.45
CA PRO A 120 11.52 -54.78 6.14
C PRO A 120 11.02 -53.44 5.57
N PHE A 121 11.70 -52.34 5.90
CA PHE A 121 11.42 -51.01 5.34
C PHE A 121 12.73 -50.26 5.08
N GLU A 122 12.77 -49.39 4.07
CA GLU A 122 13.96 -48.55 3.79
C GLU A 122 14.01 -47.31 4.68
N HIS A 123 12.88 -46.60 4.73
CA HIS A 123 12.68 -45.43 5.57
C HIS A 123 11.25 -45.37 6.11
N MET A 124 11.07 -44.75 7.27
CA MET A 124 9.76 -44.65 7.93
C MET A 124 9.56 -43.29 8.56
N ARG A 125 8.43 -42.64 8.26
CA ARG A 125 8.09 -41.32 8.81
C ARG A 125 7.89 -41.42 10.32
N LEU A 126 8.46 -40.49 11.07
CA LEU A 126 8.41 -40.45 12.54
C LEU A 126 7.34 -39.50 13.07
N ASP A 127 6.15 -39.50 12.48
CA ASP A 127 5.03 -38.61 12.88
C ASP A 127 3.90 -39.36 13.60
N TRP A 128 2.89 -38.59 14.01
CA TRP A 128 1.73 -39.11 14.76
C TRP A 128 0.91 -40.16 14.01
N SER A 129 0.94 -40.19 12.68
CA SER A 129 0.19 -41.19 11.88
C SER A 129 0.73 -42.62 12.06
N ARG A 130 1.95 -42.74 12.57
CA ARG A 130 2.67 -44.00 12.78
C ARG A 130 2.84 -44.35 14.26
N ALA A 131 2.42 -43.47 15.16
CA ALA A 131 2.37 -43.70 16.60
C ALA A 131 1.04 -44.34 17.03
N PHE A 132 0.98 -44.83 18.26
CA PHE A 132 -0.25 -45.40 18.82
C PHE A 132 -1.41 -44.39 18.77
N GLY A 133 -2.60 -44.85 18.40
CA GLY A 133 -3.80 -44.02 18.32
C GLY A 133 -4.78 -44.52 17.25
N GLY A 134 -5.61 -43.62 16.74
CA GLY A 134 -6.59 -43.88 15.70
C GLY A 134 -8.00 -43.44 16.07
N GLU A 135 -8.98 -43.85 15.27
CA GLU A 135 -10.36 -43.36 15.38
C GLU A 135 -10.98 -43.61 16.78
N GLY A 136 -11.29 -42.51 17.47
CA GLY A 136 -11.84 -42.53 18.83
C GLY A 136 -10.81 -42.50 19.95
N TYR A 137 -9.53 -42.27 19.66
CA TYR A 137 -8.49 -41.99 20.65
C TYR A 137 -8.11 -40.51 20.62
N GLU A 138 -8.52 -39.75 21.64
CA GLU A 138 -8.43 -38.28 21.65
C GLU A 138 -7.00 -37.73 21.65
N GLU A 139 -6.04 -38.47 22.21
CA GLU A 139 -4.64 -38.06 22.32
C GLU A 139 -3.85 -38.22 21.01
N ASN A 140 -4.35 -39.01 20.07
CA ASN A 140 -3.79 -39.14 18.72
C ASN A 140 -4.83 -39.75 17.77
N PRO A 141 -5.78 -38.95 17.25
CA PRO A 141 -6.84 -39.44 16.37
C PRO A 141 -6.30 -39.91 15.00
N HIS A 142 -5.10 -39.47 14.62
CA HIS A 142 -4.46 -39.82 13.35
C HIS A 142 -3.59 -41.08 13.43
N GLY A 143 -3.37 -41.61 14.63
CA GLY A 143 -2.49 -42.74 14.87
C GLY A 143 -3.05 -44.08 14.40
N ILE A 144 -2.35 -45.14 14.80
CA ILE A 144 -2.69 -46.51 14.40
C ILE A 144 -2.61 -47.47 15.59
N GLY A 145 -3.50 -48.46 15.59
CA GLY A 145 -3.50 -49.56 16.55
C GLY A 145 -4.48 -49.45 17.73
N PHE A 146 -5.30 -48.39 17.81
CA PHE A 146 -6.35 -48.30 18.84
C PHE A 146 -7.55 -49.24 18.58
N LYS A 147 -7.98 -49.38 17.32
CA LYS A 147 -9.10 -50.26 16.92
C LYS A 147 -8.73 -51.13 15.73
N PRO A 148 -9.36 -52.31 15.58
CA PRO A 148 -9.25 -53.12 14.38
C PRO A 148 -9.88 -52.42 13.17
N GLU A 149 -9.17 -52.45 12.05
CA GLU A 149 -9.64 -51.96 10.75
C GLU A 149 -10.33 -53.10 10.00
N THR A 150 -11.40 -52.78 9.26
CA THR A 150 -12.06 -53.75 8.37
C THR A 150 -11.64 -53.46 6.94
N GLN A 151 -11.02 -54.44 6.28
CA GLN A 151 -10.62 -54.34 4.87
C GLN A 151 -11.82 -54.48 3.92
N GLU A 152 -11.64 -54.11 2.65
CA GLU A 152 -12.68 -54.17 1.60
C GLU A 152 -13.24 -55.60 1.37
N ASP A 153 -12.45 -56.62 1.70
CA ASP A 153 -12.81 -58.04 1.64
C ASP A 153 -13.56 -58.55 2.89
N GLY A 154 -13.79 -57.67 3.88
CA GLY A 154 -14.43 -58.01 5.16
C GLY A 154 -13.48 -58.56 6.24
N THR A 155 -12.18 -58.69 5.95
CA THR A 155 -11.18 -59.17 6.91
C THR A 155 -10.89 -58.09 7.96
N LYS A 156 -10.94 -58.45 9.25
CA LYS A 156 -10.55 -57.55 10.35
C LYS A 156 -9.06 -57.69 10.65
N ILE A 157 -8.32 -56.60 10.53
CA ILE A 157 -6.89 -56.54 10.87
C ILE A 157 -6.69 -55.52 11.99
N HIS A 158 -6.03 -55.95 13.07
CA HIS A 158 -5.61 -55.04 14.13
C HIS A 158 -4.11 -54.77 13.97
N ARG A 159 -3.78 -53.60 13.43
CA ARG A 159 -2.39 -53.17 13.20
C ARG A 159 -1.73 -52.74 14.50
N LEU A 160 -0.41 -52.90 14.59
CA LEU A 160 0.39 -52.31 15.66
C LEU A 160 0.97 -50.96 15.19
N PRO A 161 1.21 -50.02 16.12
CA PRO A 161 1.97 -48.82 15.80
C PRO A 161 3.38 -49.17 15.35
N ASN A 162 3.91 -48.31 14.49
CA ASN A 162 5.26 -48.43 13.99
C ASN A 162 6.27 -47.77 14.94
N ILE A 163 5.88 -46.72 15.65
CA ILE A 163 6.75 -45.94 16.55
C ILE A 163 6.51 -46.36 18.01
N GLU A 164 7.59 -46.72 18.71
CA GLU A 164 7.58 -47.12 20.12
C GLU A 164 8.71 -46.44 20.91
N THR A 165 8.57 -46.30 22.24
CA THR A 165 9.58 -45.70 23.15
C THR A 165 10.65 -46.70 23.64
N GLY A 166 10.57 -47.97 23.23
CA GLY A 166 11.62 -48.97 23.41
C GLY A 166 11.76 -49.61 24.80
N HIS A 167 10.85 -49.35 25.75
CA HIS A 167 11.00 -49.79 27.15
C HIS A 167 10.07 -50.94 27.58
N THR A 168 9.11 -51.36 26.75
CA THR A 168 8.18 -52.44 27.11
C THR A 168 7.75 -53.21 25.85
N PRO A 169 7.97 -54.54 25.78
CA PRO A 169 7.33 -55.36 24.75
C PRO A 169 5.81 -55.32 24.95
N TRP A 170 5.06 -55.18 23.87
CA TRP A 170 3.61 -55.28 23.89
C TRP A 170 3.16 -56.68 24.31
N LEU A 171 2.32 -56.76 25.35
CA LEU A 171 1.87 -58.01 25.93
C LEU A 171 0.43 -58.36 25.53
N SER A 172 -0.39 -57.36 25.13
CA SER A 172 -1.80 -57.58 24.77
C SER A 172 -2.36 -56.52 23.79
N PRO A 173 -3.32 -56.88 22.92
CA PRO A 173 -4.10 -55.92 22.11
C PRO A 173 -4.93 -54.90 22.91
N GLU A 174 -5.14 -55.12 24.21
CA GLU A 174 -5.91 -54.22 25.08
C GLU A 174 -5.06 -53.10 25.73
N GLU A 175 -3.74 -53.15 25.59
CA GLU A 175 -2.84 -52.13 26.14
C GLU A 175 -2.99 -50.81 25.37
N THR A 176 -3.12 -49.70 26.11
CA THR A 176 -3.21 -48.34 25.55
C THR A 176 -2.00 -47.51 25.96
N PRO A 177 -0.83 -47.69 25.32
CA PRO A 177 0.35 -46.92 25.66
C PRO A 177 0.22 -45.46 25.25
N GLU A 178 1.05 -44.64 25.87
CA GLU A 178 1.21 -43.24 25.52
C GLU A 178 1.83 -43.10 24.12
N PRO A 179 1.17 -42.39 23.17
CA PRO A 179 1.74 -42.12 21.86
C PRO A 179 3.02 -41.31 21.96
N ALA A 180 4.02 -41.65 21.14
CA ALA A 180 5.31 -40.97 21.13
C ALA A 180 5.74 -40.61 19.71
N SER A 181 6.26 -39.40 19.56
CA SER A 181 6.88 -38.86 18.35
C SER A 181 7.85 -37.73 18.76
N PHE A 182 8.66 -37.25 17.82
CA PHE A 182 9.43 -36.00 17.96
C PHE A 182 8.66 -34.76 17.47
N CYS A 183 7.54 -34.97 16.76
CA CYS A 183 6.69 -33.92 16.20
C CYS A 183 5.91 -33.17 17.30
N PRO A 184 5.44 -31.95 17.02
CA PRO A 184 4.63 -31.20 17.97
C PRO A 184 3.25 -31.82 18.17
N LEU A 185 2.74 -31.75 19.39
CA LEU A 185 1.37 -32.10 19.75
C LEU A 185 0.40 -31.07 19.18
N ASP A 186 -0.74 -31.52 18.64
CA ASP A 186 -1.79 -30.62 18.19
C ASP A 186 -2.33 -29.79 19.36
N PHE A 187 -2.69 -28.54 19.09
CA PHE A 187 -3.21 -27.60 20.08
C PHE A 187 -4.49 -28.09 20.77
N VAL A 188 -5.37 -28.81 20.05
CA VAL A 188 -6.66 -29.26 20.59
C VAL A 188 -6.60 -30.61 21.30
N TRP A 189 -5.45 -31.30 21.29
CA TRP A 189 -5.31 -32.58 21.97
C TRP A 189 -5.31 -32.42 23.50
N PRO A 190 -5.87 -33.37 24.27
CA PRO A 190 -6.06 -33.21 25.71
C PRO A 190 -4.78 -32.83 26.48
N ARG A 191 -3.62 -33.38 26.13
CA ARG A 191 -2.31 -33.00 26.72
C ARG A 191 -1.96 -31.52 26.67
N ARG A 192 -2.46 -30.79 25.67
CA ARG A 192 -2.30 -29.33 25.56
C ARG A 192 -3.57 -28.62 25.99
N PHE A 193 -4.73 -29.02 25.47
CA PHE A 193 -5.96 -28.27 25.62
C PHE A 193 -6.49 -28.22 27.06
N THR A 194 -6.20 -29.22 27.89
CA THR A 194 -6.54 -29.19 29.33
C THR A 194 -5.90 -28.02 30.09
N ARG A 195 -4.84 -27.40 29.52
CA ARG A 195 -4.12 -26.26 30.09
C ARG A 195 -4.70 -24.90 29.71
N ILE A 196 -5.76 -24.84 28.89
CA ILE A 196 -6.37 -23.58 28.44
C ILE A 196 -7.04 -22.80 29.60
N GLY A 197 -7.30 -23.47 30.73
CA GLY A 197 -8.04 -22.95 31.87
C GLY A 197 -9.53 -23.35 31.83
N GLN A 198 -10.20 -23.26 32.97
CA GLN A 198 -11.63 -23.57 33.10
C GLN A 198 -12.47 -22.33 33.46
N GLY A 199 -11.82 -21.22 33.81
CA GLY A 199 -12.46 -19.98 34.31
C GLY A 199 -13.22 -19.14 33.28
N TYR A 200 -13.83 -19.74 32.24
CA TYR A 200 -14.58 -19.05 31.19
C TYR A 200 -16.05 -18.81 31.58
N ASP A 201 -16.27 -18.05 32.66
CA ASP A 201 -17.58 -17.77 33.23
C ASP A 201 -18.09 -16.33 32.92
N LYS A 202 -19.15 -15.90 33.62
CA LYS A 202 -19.66 -14.53 33.49
C LYS A 202 -18.64 -13.47 33.91
N ALA A 203 -17.81 -13.74 34.91
CA ALA A 203 -16.77 -12.82 35.35
C ALA A 203 -15.66 -12.68 34.30
N TRP A 204 -15.29 -13.76 33.61
CA TRP A 204 -14.42 -13.69 32.44
C TRP A 204 -15.05 -12.87 31.31
N LEU A 205 -16.32 -13.09 30.98
CA LEU A 205 -17.01 -12.33 29.93
C LEU A 205 -17.03 -10.82 30.22
N GLU A 206 -17.17 -10.44 31.49
CA GLU A 206 -17.23 -9.04 31.92
C GLU A 206 -15.86 -8.35 32.02
N ASN A 207 -14.78 -9.10 32.24
CA ASN A 207 -13.48 -8.52 32.57
C ASN A 207 -12.35 -8.94 31.62
N GLU A 208 -12.31 -10.21 31.24
CA GLU A 208 -11.18 -10.80 30.53
C GLU A 208 -11.44 -10.99 29.03
N PHE A 209 -12.68 -11.21 28.59
CA PHE A 209 -13.02 -11.33 27.16
C PHE A 209 -12.45 -10.15 26.36
N PRO A 210 -11.89 -10.36 25.16
CA PRO A 210 -11.71 -11.63 24.43
C PRO A 210 -10.43 -12.41 24.78
N GLY A 211 -9.85 -12.20 25.96
CA GLY A 211 -8.59 -12.79 26.42
C GLY A 211 -8.71 -14.19 27.04
N TYR A 212 -7.58 -14.66 27.59
CA TYR A 212 -7.49 -15.96 28.25
C TYR A 212 -8.03 -15.93 29.69
N ALA A 213 -8.50 -17.08 30.17
CA ALA A 213 -8.88 -17.23 31.58
C ALA A 213 -7.68 -17.01 32.50
N GLN A 214 -7.94 -16.58 33.74
CA GLN A 214 -6.86 -16.26 34.69
C GLN A 214 -6.05 -17.49 35.12
N ASP A 215 -6.67 -18.67 35.07
CA ASP A 215 -6.09 -19.96 35.43
C ASP A 215 -5.39 -20.68 34.27
N ILE A 216 -5.16 -19.99 33.14
CA ILE A 216 -4.42 -20.54 32.01
C ILE A 216 -3.02 -21.00 32.44
N ASP A 217 -2.66 -22.20 32.00
CA ASP A 217 -1.30 -22.72 32.10
C ASP A 217 -0.57 -22.50 30.77
N TRP A 218 0.36 -21.54 30.78
CA TRP A 218 1.13 -21.09 29.61
C TRP A 218 1.93 -22.21 28.91
N ARG A 219 2.15 -23.35 29.57
CA ARG A 219 2.71 -24.57 28.95
C ARG A 219 1.81 -25.14 27.86
N ILE A 220 0.58 -24.64 27.67
CA ILE A 220 -0.22 -24.93 26.48
C ILE A 220 0.49 -24.52 25.18
N PHE A 221 1.35 -23.48 25.20
CA PHE A 221 2.05 -23.00 24.01
C PHE A 221 3.37 -23.74 23.72
N ASN A 222 3.84 -24.57 24.64
CA ASN A 222 4.86 -25.57 24.36
C ASN A 222 4.26 -26.66 23.47
N ALA A 223 4.85 -26.83 22.28
CA ALA A 223 4.32 -27.73 21.26
C ALA A 223 4.92 -29.14 21.40
N ALA A 224 6.14 -29.26 21.93
CA ALA A 224 6.77 -30.56 22.11
C ALA A 224 6.15 -31.34 23.27
N PRO A 225 6.21 -32.69 23.27
CA PRO A 225 5.96 -33.48 24.48
C PRO A 225 6.95 -33.14 25.61
N GLN A 226 6.56 -33.37 26.86
CA GLN A 226 7.30 -32.91 28.04
C GLN A 226 8.73 -33.47 28.15
N ASP A 227 9.00 -34.66 27.60
CA ASP A 227 10.33 -35.26 27.58
C ASP A 227 11.33 -34.55 26.64
N GLN A 228 10.88 -33.50 25.93
CA GLN A 228 11.67 -32.67 25.03
C GLN A 228 11.85 -31.23 25.55
N TRP A 229 11.58 -30.97 26.83
CA TRP A 229 11.65 -29.64 27.45
C TRP A 229 12.81 -29.51 28.43
N TRP A 230 13.38 -28.31 28.55
CA TRP A 230 14.21 -27.98 29.71
C TRP A 230 13.37 -27.23 30.75
N ASP A 231 12.84 -27.96 31.73
CA ASP A 231 11.93 -27.40 32.76
C ASP A 231 12.55 -26.28 33.61
N GLN A 232 13.88 -26.22 33.70
CA GLN A 232 14.62 -25.28 34.56
C GLN A 232 15.27 -24.11 33.80
N LEU A 233 15.04 -24.01 32.49
CA LEU A 233 15.62 -22.96 31.66
C LEU A 233 14.53 -22.09 31.03
N ASP A 234 14.87 -20.83 30.76
CA ASP A 234 14.02 -19.86 30.08
C ASP A 234 14.29 -19.77 28.57
N ALA A 235 15.45 -20.26 28.14
CA ALA A 235 15.90 -20.29 26.75
C ALA A 235 16.77 -21.52 26.53
N LEU A 236 16.97 -21.91 25.26
CA LEU A 236 17.85 -23.00 24.88
C LEU A 236 19.26 -22.79 25.45
N PRO A 237 19.95 -23.87 25.86
CA PRO A 237 21.32 -23.75 26.33
C PRO A 237 22.23 -23.15 25.23
N VAL A 238 23.01 -22.14 25.60
CA VAL A 238 23.95 -21.48 24.68
C VAL A 238 24.99 -22.47 24.19
N LYS A 239 25.23 -22.53 22.88
CA LYS A 239 26.18 -23.47 22.25
C LYS A 239 25.91 -24.94 22.65
N ALA A 240 24.63 -25.33 22.76
CA ALA A 240 24.24 -26.70 23.07
C ALA A 240 24.76 -27.69 22.01
N PRO A 241 25.50 -28.74 22.39
CA PRO A 241 25.86 -29.80 21.47
C PRO A 241 24.62 -30.66 21.15
N TRP A 242 24.48 -31.07 19.89
CA TRP A 242 23.40 -31.95 19.46
C TRP A 242 23.94 -33.15 18.68
N ARG A 243 23.24 -34.27 18.79
CA ARG A 243 23.54 -35.54 18.11
C ARG A 243 22.24 -36.22 17.69
N ILE A 244 22.15 -36.59 16.41
CA ILE A 244 20.99 -37.24 15.82
C ILE A 244 21.43 -38.54 15.14
N GLU A 245 20.78 -39.64 15.45
CA GLU A 245 21.13 -40.98 14.97
C GLU A 245 20.03 -41.58 14.10
N ASN A 246 20.43 -42.18 12.97
CA ASN A 246 19.59 -42.93 12.02
C ASN A 246 18.43 -42.16 11.38
N MET A 247 18.51 -40.82 11.32
CA MET A 247 17.48 -39.96 10.71
C MET A 247 17.88 -39.31 9.38
N HIS A 248 19.00 -39.73 8.79
CA HIS A 248 19.47 -39.26 7.48
C HIS A 248 19.69 -40.43 6.51
N PRO A 249 19.35 -40.28 5.20
CA PRO A 249 19.47 -41.34 4.20
C PRO A 249 20.89 -41.87 3.98
N GLU A 250 21.91 -41.08 4.31
CA GLU A 250 23.32 -41.43 4.07
C GLU A 250 24.21 -41.36 5.31
N LYS A 251 23.80 -40.63 6.35
CA LYS A 251 24.63 -40.34 7.52
C LYS A 251 24.02 -41.09 8.71
N PRO A 252 24.69 -42.12 9.28
CA PRO A 252 24.16 -42.84 10.43
C PRO A 252 24.07 -41.94 11.67
N VAL A 253 24.92 -40.92 11.74
CA VAL A 253 24.98 -39.95 12.83
C VAL A 253 25.25 -38.57 12.23
N GLN A 254 24.51 -37.56 12.70
CA GLN A 254 24.79 -36.14 12.49
C GLN A 254 25.06 -35.49 13.86
N GLU A 255 26.08 -34.64 13.94
CA GLU A 255 26.46 -33.93 15.17
C GLU A 255 26.83 -32.49 14.87
N GLY A 256 26.63 -31.61 15.86
CA GLY A 256 27.02 -30.21 15.77
C GLY A 256 26.74 -29.46 17.06
N ILE A 257 26.78 -28.13 16.96
CA ILE A 257 26.56 -27.20 18.06
C ILE A 257 25.51 -26.18 17.62
N LEU A 258 24.54 -25.86 18.48
CA LEU A 258 23.57 -24.80 18.19
C LEU A 258 24.28 -23.43 18.10
N PRO A 259 23.95 -22.60 17.11
CA PRO A 259 24.59 -21.30 16.95
C PRO A 259 24.23 -20.37 18.11
N ALA A 260 25.20 -19.58 18.56
CA ALA A 260 25.01 -18.56 19.60
C ALA A 260 24.45 -17.25 19.02
N TRP A 261 23.25 -17.35 18.43
CA TRP A 261 22.56 -16.23 17.81
C TRP A 261 21.49 -15.66 18.73
N GLN A 262 21.41 -14.34 18.77
CA GLN A 262 20.41 -13.60 19.53
C GLN A 262 19.57 -12.76 18.59
N VAL A 263 18.24 -12.82 18.73
CA VAL A 263 17.35 -11.91 18.02
C VAL A 263 17.17 -10.64 18.84
N ARG A 264 17.22 -9.50 18.16
CA ARG A 264 16.85 -8.18 18.69
C ARG A 264 15.54 -7.76 18.06
N CYS A 265 14.58 -7.35 18.89
CA CYS A 265 13.27 -6.89 18.44
C CYS A 265 12.97 -5.57 19.12
N LEU A 266 12.89 -4.48 18.35
CA LEU A 266 12.53 -3.17 18.87
C LEU A 266 11.20 -2.75 18.27
N ILE A 267 10.34 -2.18 19.09
CA ILE A 267 9.06 -1.62 18.69
C ILE A 267 9.05 -0.12 18.95
N LYS A 268 8.42 0.61 18.04
CA LYS A 268 8.09 2.02 18.23
C LYS A 268 6.61 2.13 18.57
N ARG A 269 6.31 2.63 19.76
CA ARG A 269 4.95 2.73 20.29
C ARG A 269 4.49 4.17 20.41
N LEU A 270 3.21 4.38 20.14
CA LEU A 270 2.52 5.65 20.27
C LEU A 270 1.88 5.74 21.67
N ARG A 271 2.39 6.66 22.50
CA ARG A 271 1.72 7.11 23.72
C ARG A 271 0.95 8.42 23.43
N PRO A 272 0.02 8.84 24.31
CA PRO A 272 -0.80 10.03 24.06
C PRO A 272 -0.04 11.32 23.75
N GLU A 273 1.19 11.47 24.25
CA GLU A 273 2.00 12.69 24.11
C GLU A 273 3.35 12.49 23.40
N ASP A 274 3.83 11.24 23.24
CA ASP A 274 5.16 10.95 22.70
C ASP A 274 5.20 9.58 21.97
N GLU A 275 6.20 9.40 21.11
CA GLU A 275 6.60 8.09 20.58
C GLU A 275 7.76 7.54 21.41
N ILE A 276 7.67 6.28 21.82
CA ILE A 276 8.72 5.61 22.59
C ILE A 276 9.27 4.40 21.85
N ASP A 277 10.58 4.22 21.93
CA ASP A 277 11.27 3.03 21.45
C ASP A 277 11.42 2.05 22.62
N GLU A 278 10.95 0.82 22.46
CA GLU A 278 10.97 -0.24 23.46
C GLU A 278 11.57 -1.51 22.85
N GLU A 279 12.44 -2.18 23.60
CA GLU A 279 13.01 -3.47 23.18
C GLU A 279 12.18 -4.62 23.77
N ILE A 280 11.71 -5.51 22.90
CA ILE A 280 11.10 -6.78 23.32
C ILE A 280 12.23 -7.79 23.55
N ILE A 281 12.35 -8.25 24.79
CA ILE A 281 13.35 -9.28 25.15
C ILE A 281 12.96 -10.60 24.48
N MET A 282 13.81 -11.05 23.55
CA MET A 282 13.61 -12.29 22.80
C MET A 282 14.38 -13.44 23.42
N ARG A 283 13.72 -14.56 23.69
CA ARG A 283 14.33 -15.79 24.21
C ARG A 283 14.30 -16.86 23.14
N GLN A 284 15.42 -17.53 22.88
CA GLN A 284 15.44 -18.68 21.97
C GLN A 284 14.77 -19.87 22.67
N THR A 285 13.57 -20.25 22.28
CA THR A 285 12.81 -21.29 23.01
C THR A 285 12.56 -22.55 22.18
N THR A 286 12.83 -22.55 20.88
CA THR A 286 12.57 -23.75 20.07
C THR A 286 13.65 -23.96 19.04
N VAL A 287 14.14 -25.20 18.97
CA VAL A 287 14.91 -25.73 17.86
C VAL A 287 14.12 -26.87 17.23
N TRP A 288 13.92 -26.84 15.92
CA TRP A 288 13.22 -27.89 15.19
C TRP A 288 14.12 -28.46 14.10
N PHE A 289 14.50 -29.72 14.26
CA PHE A 289 15.38 -30.40 13.31
C PHE A 289 14.61 -31.03 12.14
N PHE A 290 15.21 -30.95 10.95
CA PHE A 290 14.80 -31.66 9.74
C PHE A 290 15.99 -32.50 9.23
N PRO A 291 16.33 -33.60 9.92
CA PRO A 291 17.62 -34.26 9.76
C PRO A 291 17.88 -34.75 8.33
N HIS A 292 16.85 -35.26 7.65
CA HIS A 292 16.90 -35.75 6.26
C HIS A 292 17.17 -34.65 5.23
N ARG A 293 17.01 -33.37 5.59
CA ARG A 293 17.31 -32.21 4.75
C ARG A 293 18.54 -31.43 5.22
N GLU A 294 19.15 -31.86 6.34
CA GLU A 294 20.27 -31.18 6.98
C GLU A 294 19.96 -29.71 7.34
N GLN A 295 18.73 -29.47 7.79
CA GLN A 295 18.21 -28.14 8.12
C GLN A 295 17.67 -28.11 9.55
N MET A 296 17.75 -26.95 10.19
CA MET A 296 17.13 -26.67 11.48
C MET A 296 16.43 -25.32 11.47
N LEU A 297 15.28 -25.26 12.13
CA LEU A 297 14.52 -24.04 12.33
C LEU A 297 14.69 -23.59 13.78
N LEU A 298 15.13 -22.34 13.96
CA LEU A 298 15.31 -21.71 15.26
C LEU A 298 14.20 -20.69 15.47
N ILE A 299 13.57 -20.70 16.65
CA ILE A 299 12.47 -19.80 16.99
C ILE A 299 12.74 -19.10 18.31
N TRP A 300 12.64 -17.77 18.27
CA TRP A 300 12.73 -16.89 19.43
C TRP A 300 11.35 -16.32 19.76
N HIS A 301 10.98 -16.31 21.03
CA HIS A 301 9.73 -15.74 21.51
C HIS A 301 10.00 -14.58 22.46
N GLY A 302 9.22 -13.52 22.30
CA GLY A 302 9.19 -12.37 23.19
C GLY A 302 7.76 -11.92 23.44
N SER A 303 7.57 -11.14 24.49
CA SER A 303 6.30 -10.46 24.72
C SER A 303 6.52 -9.09 25.37
N ALA A 304 5.73 -8.12 24.93
CA ALA A 304 5.71 -6.77 25.51
C ALA A 304 4.27 -6.37 25.81
N ARG A 305 4.09 -5.49 26.80
CA ARG A 305 2.78 -4.89 27.05
C ARG A 305 2.46 -3.87 25.97
N ILE A 306 1.19 -3.77 25.61
CA ILE A 306 0.66 -2.77 24.66
C ILE A 306 -0.62 -2.16 25.24
N ASN A 307 -1.05 -1.02 24.72
CA ASN A 307 -2.28 -0.37 25.17
C ASN A 307 -3.50 -0.85 24.41
N GLU A 308 -3.37 -1.15 23.12
CA GLU A 308 -4.48 -1.53 22.27
C GLU A 308 -4.49 -3.04 22.03
N ASP A 309 -5.67 -3.67 22.12
CA ASP A 309 -5.84 -5.12 21.94
C ASP A 309 -5.59 -5.61 20.50
N ASP A 310 -5.44 -4.69 19.55
CA ASP A 310 -5.09 -4.93 18.15
C ASP A 310 -3.69 -4.37 17.79
N ALA A 311 -2.93 -3.93 18.80
CA ALA A 311 -1.60 -3.33 18.66
C ALA A 311 -1.53 -2.14 17.69
N VAL A 312 -2.61 -1.37 17.52
CA VAL A 312 -2.57 -0.14 16.72
C VAL A 312 -1.65 0.92 17.32
N ASP A 313 -1.41 0.88 18.64
CA ASP A 313 -0.42 1.70 19.32
C ASP A 313 1.03 1.34 18.95
N VAL A 314 1.27 0.20 18.29
CA VAL A 314 2.60 -0.17 17.80
C VAL A 314 2.76 0.27 16.34
N LEU A 315 3.46 1.38 16.15
CA LEU A 315 3.66 2.01 14.85
C LEU A 315 4.61 1.19 13.97
N GLN A 316 5.71 0.73 14.55
CA GLN A 316 6.79 0.04 13.84
C GLN A 316 7.38 -1.09 14.68
N MET A 317 7.85 -2.14 14.01
CA MET A 317 8.62 -3.23 14.61
C MET A 317 9.84 -3.49 13.73
N ILE A 318 11.03 -3.54 14.32
CA ILE A 318 12.26 -3.94 13.65
C ILE A 318 12.84 -5.19 14.31
N THR A 319 13.19 -6.18 13.49
CA THR A 319 13.83 -7.41 13.93
C THR A 319 15.18 -7.60 13.26
N ALA A 320 16.18 -7.95 14.06
CA ALA A 320 17.53 -8.25 13.63
C ALA A 320 18.04 -9.51 14.34
N LEU A 321 19.10 -10.11 13.81
CA LEU A 321 19.79 -11.23 14.43
C LEU A 321 21.27 -10.86 14.56
N GLU A 322 21.86 -11.09 15.73
CA GLU A 322 23.26 -10.80 16.03
C GLU A 322 23.95 -12.02 16.66
N GLN A 323 25.28 -12.01 16.67
CA GLN A 323 26.02 -12.98 17.48
C GLN A 323 25.97 -12.52 18.94
N GLN A 324 25.70 -13.46 19.85
CA GLN A 324 25.53 -13.16 21.28
C GLN A 324 26.77 -12.49 21.91
N ASP A 325 27.96 -12.76 21.36
CA ASP A 325 29.24 -12.25 21.85
C ASP A 325 29.57 -10.83 21.33
N THR A 326 28.87 -10.32 20.31
CA THR A 326 29.12 -9.00 19.67
C THR A 326 27.85 -8.19 19.45
N PRO A 327 27.14 -7.80 20.53
CA PRO A 327 25.87 -7.09 20.41
C PRO A 327 26.03 -5.66 19.87
N LEU A 328 25.15 -5.25 18.97
CA LEU A 328 25.05 -3.88 18.48
C LEU A 328 24.16 -3.04 19.41
N SER A 329 24.37 -1.72 19.36
CA SER A 329 23.56 -0.77 20.14
C SER A 329 22.13 -0.65 19.58
N ALA A 330 21.14 -0.41 20.44
CA ALA A 330 19.76 -0.14 20.01
C ALA A 330 19.66 1.01 18.99
N ASN A 331 20.49 2.06 19.15
CA ASN A 331 20.53 3.21 18.23
C ASN A 331 20.91 2.84 16.79
N HIS A 332 21.73 1.80 16.59
CA HIS A 332 22.03 1.29 15.25
C HIS A 332 20.74 0.85 14.55
N TYR A 333 19.93 0.01 15.22
CA TYR A 333 18.68 -0.49 14.65
C TYR A 333 17.63 0.60 14.47
N LEU A 334 17.56 1.59 15.37
CA LEU A 334 16.67 2.74 15.20
C LEU A 334 17.04 3.57 13.96
N THR A 335 18.34 3.73 13.67
CA THR A 335 18.81 4.41 12.46
C THR A 335 18.42 3.64 11.20
N VAL A 336 18.65 2.32 11.17
CA VAL A 336 18.25 1.46 10.04
C VAL A 336 16.73 1.46 9.86
N ALA A 337 15.98 1.47 10.96
CA ALA A 337 14.53 1.59 10.96
C ALA A 337 14.06 2.87 10.28
N GLN A 338 14.70 4.01 10.55
CA GLN A 338 14.37 5.30 9.91
C GLN A 338 14.69 5.29 8.42
N GLN A 339 15.87 4.79 8.02
CA GLN A 339 16.28 4.71 6.62
C GLN A 339 15.31 3.84 5.79
N ARG A 340 14.91 2.68 6.31
CA ARG A 340 13.94 1.79 5.66
C ARG A 340 12.49 2.29 5.79
N ALA A 341 12.21 3.21 6.72
CA ALA A 341 10.91 3.81 6.87
C ALA A 341 10.61 4.88 5.80
N ASP A 342 11.66 5.47 5.21
CA ASP A 342 11.59 6.53 4.19
C ASP A 342 10.71 6.16 2.99
N LYS A 343 9.92 7.13 2.51
CA LYS A 343 8.92 6.91 1.44
C LYS A 343 9.54 6.77 0.05
N GLU A 344 10.70 7.38 -0.19
CA GLU A 344 11.33 7.41 -1.50
C GLU A 344 12.48 6.39 -1.59
N LYS A 345 13.34 6.37 -0.56
CA LYS A 345 14.59 5.58 -0.56
C LYS A 345 14.49 4.27 0.23
N GLY A 346 13.43 4.07 1.01
CA GLY A 346 13.31 2.90 1.90
C GLY A 346 13.43 1.54 1.21
N VAL A 347 12.99 1.44 -0.05
CA VAL A 347 13.08 0.22 -0.87
C VAL A 347 14.55 -0.14 -1.18
N LEU A 348 15.42 0.83 -1.37
CA LEU A 348 16.84 0.59 -1.66
C LEU A 348 17.54 -0.07 -0.47
N TYR A 349 17.22 0.36 0.75
CA TYR A 349 17.78 -0.21 1.97
C TYR A 349 17.22 -1.59 2.34
N ALA A 350 16.11 -2.02 1.72
CA ALA A 350 15.49 -3.31 2.03
C ALA A 350 16.40 -4.51 1.66
N PHE A 351 17.19 -4.38 0.60
CA PHE A 351 18.11 -5.41 0.11
C PHE A 351 19.44 -5.48 0.86
N ARG A 352 19.73 -4.50 1.72
CA ARG A 352 20.97 -4.44 2.50
C ARG A 352 20.87 -5.25 3.78
N GLU A 353 20.97 -6.57 3.68
CA GLU A 353 20.75 -7.48 4.81
C GLU A 353 21.81 -7.39 5.91
N LYS A 354 23.05 -6.99 5.56
CA LYS A 354 24.17 -6.82 6.50
C LYS A 354 23.92 -5.83 7.64
N ASP A 355 22.94 -4.93 7.48
CA ASP A 355 22.57 -3.98 8.53
C ASP A 355 21.77 -4.62 9.67
N LEU A 356 21.12 -5.76 9.41
CA LEU A 356 20.24 -6.47 10.36
C LEU A 356 20.69 -7.90 10.67
N ILE A 357 21.64 -8.46 9.93
CA ILE A 357 22.20 -9.80 10.12
C ILE A 357 23.71 -9.75 9.84
N PRO A 358 24.58 -10.39 10.64
CA PRO A 358 26.00 -10.56 10.34
C PRO A 358 26.24 -11.17 8.95
N GLU A 359 27.21 -10.64 8.22
CA GLU A 359 27.50 -11.05 6.84
C GLU A 359 27.94 -12.52 6.75
N GLU A 360 28.61 -13.04 7.78
CA GLU A 360 29.21 -14.39 7.77
C GLU A 360 28.17 -15.51 7.75
N ILE A 361 26.95 -15.22 8.20
CA ILE A 361 25.86 -16.19 8.31
C ILE A 361 24.82 -16.03 7.20
N ILE A 362 25.03 -15.12 6.25
CA ILE A 362 24.17 -14.96 5.08
C ILE A 362 24.43 -16.13 4.11
N GLY A 363 23.47 -17.06 4.02
CA GLY A 363 23.51 -18.15 3.04
C GLY A 363 23.19 -17.68 1.62
N PRO A 364 23.33 -18.55 0.61
CA PRO A 364 23.00 -18.20 -0.78
C PRO A 364 21.52 -17.85 -0.96
N TRP A 365 21.21 -16.97 -1.91
CA TRP A 365 19.84 -16.60 -2.28
C TRP A 365 19.28 -17.52 -3.38
N ILE A 366 17.96 -17.61 -3.47
CA ILE A 366 17.28 -18.41 -4.52
C ILE A 366 17.58 -17.77 -5.89
N ASP A 367 18.10 -18.56 -6.83
CA ASP A 367 18.23 -18.24 -8.26
C ASP A 367 19.04 -16.98 -8.67
N THR A 368 20.01 -16.53 -7.86
CA THR A 368 20.76 -15.28 -8.16
C THR A 368 22.27 -15.37 -8.06
N GLU A 369 22.89 -16.55 -7.98
CA GLU A 369 24.29 -16.61 -8.42
C GLU A 369 24.32 -16.52 -9.95
N PRO A 370 24.79 -15.40 -10.53
CA PRO A 370 25.03 -15.40 -11.96
C PRO A 370 26.14 -16.41 -12.20
N SER A 371 25.88 -17.35 -13.11
CA SER A 371 26.93 -18.09 -13.80
C SER A 371 28.09 -17.14 -14.12
N THR A 372 29.28 -17.40 -13.58
CA THR A 372 30.49 -16.63 -13.86
C THR A 372 30.98 -16.78 -15.31
N ALA A 373 30.18 -17.40 -16.20
CA ALA A 373 30.51 -17.53 -17.61
C ALA A 373 30.14 -16.26 -18.38
N SER A 374 31.15 -15.60 -18.97
CA SER A 374 30.94 -14.52 -19.93
C SER A 374 29.99 -14.99 -21.03
N SER A 375 28.94 -14.20 -21.30
CA SER A 375 28.00 -14.52 -22.38
C SER A 375 28.75 -14.45 -23.73
N PRO A 376 28.68 -15.49 -24.59
CA PRO A 376 29.28 -15.45 -25.94
C PRO A 376 28.76 -14.25 -26.76
N ILE A 377 27.55 -13.77 -26.44
CA ILE A 377 26.93 -12.61 -27.07
C ILE A 377 27.67 -11.33 -26.67
N GLN A 378 28.02 -11.13 -25.39
CA GLN A 378 28.78 -9.96 -24.95
C GLN A 378 30.17 -9.89 -25.59
N GLU A 379 30.88 -11.02 -25.67
CA GLU A 379 32.17 -11.09 -26.38
C GLU A 379 32.03 -10.80 -27.88
N SER A 380 30.95 -11.28 -28.51
CA SER A 380 30.68 -11.03 -29.93
C SER A 380 30.33 -9.56 -30.21
N VAL A 381 29.62 -8.89 -29.30
CA VAL A 381 29.27 -7.46 -29.40
C VAL A 381 30.52 -6.60 -29.28
N LEU A 382 31.38 -6.86 -28.29
CA LEU A 382 32.65 -6.15 -28.11
C LEU A 382 33.59 -6.31 -29.32
N LYS A 383 33.71 -7.54 -29.86
CA LYS A 383 34.49 -7.80 -31.09
C LYS A 383 33.90 -7.09 -32.30
N ARG A 384 32.58 -7.02 -32.41
CA ARG A 384 31.89 -6.32 -33.50
C ARG A 384 32.08 -4.79 -33.40
N GLU A 385 32.01 -4.21 -32.21
CA GLU A 385 32.30 -2.79 -31.99
C GLU A 385 33.75 -2.45 -32.34
N GLN A 386 34.72 -3.25 -31.89
CA GLN A 386 36.13 -3.07 -32.25
C GLN A 386 36.33 -3.12 -33.77
N HIS A 387 35.73 -4.11 -34.44
CA HIS A 387 35.84 -4.26 -35.89
C HIS A 387 35.18 -3.12 -36.67
N LEU A 388 34.01 -2.65 -36.25
CA LEU A 388 33.34 -1.49 -36.86
C LEU A 388 34.17 -0.21 -36.68
N ARG A 389 34.82 -0.05 -35.53
CA ARG A 389 35.70 1.09 -35.25
C ARG A 389 36.94 1.07 -36.13
N GLU A 390 37.56 -0.11 -36.34
CA GLU A 390 38.69 -0.28 -37.26
C GLU A 390 38.30 0.08 -38.71
N LEU A 391 37.12 -0.37 -39.16
CA LEU A 391 36.60 -0.04 -40.50
C LEU A 391 36.33 1.46 -40.68
N GLN A 392 35.77 2.11 -39.66
CA GLN A 392 35.54 3.56 -39.69
C GLN A 392 36.86 4.34 -39.60
N ALA A 393 37.81 3.90 -38.80
CA ALA A 393 39.15 4.50 -38.69
C ALA A 393 39.90 4.44 -40.03
N ALA A 394 39.85 3.30 -40.71
CA ALA A 394 40.43 3.14 -42.04
C ALA A 394 39.81 4.13 -43.04
N ARG A 395 38.48 4.24 -43.06
CA ARG A 395 37.72 5.12 -43.97
C ARG A 395 37.96 6.62 -43.71
N LEU A 396 38.14 7.02 -42.46
CA LEU A 396 38.45 8.41 -42.08
C LEU A 396 39.92 8.77 -42.31
N SER A 397 40.83 7.79 -42.20
CA SER A 397 42.25 7.97 -42.52
C SER A 397 42.50 8.27 -44.00
N GLU A 398 41.69 7.69 -44.91
CA GLU A 398 41.72 8.02 -46.35
C GLU A 398 41.31 9.47 -46.63
N GLN A 399 40.59 10.11 -45.71
CA GLN A 399 40.13 11.50 -45.80
C GLN A 399 40.98 12.48 -44.97
N GLY A 400 42.07 12.00 -44.34
CA GLY A 400 43.03 12.83 -43.61
C GLY A 400 42.62 13.22 -42.18
N TYR A 401 41.62 12.55 -41.58
CA TYR A 401 41.16 12.81 -40.22
C TYR A 401 41.57 11.67 -39.26
N ASP A 402 42.09 12.01 -38.08
CA ASP A 402 42.38 11.03 -37.01
C ASP A 402 41.15 10.83 -36.12
N ILE A 403 40.65 9.59 -36.06
CA ILE A 403 39.45 9.24 -35.31
C ILE A 403 39.63 9.45 -33.80
N ASN A 404 40.86 9.34 -33.28
CA ASN A 404 41.16 9.49 -31.86
C ASN A 404 41.11 10.95 -31.39
N ALA A 405 41.17 11.91 -32.32
CA ALA A 405 40.97 13.33 -32.03
C ALA A 405 39.48 13.72 -31.96
N ILE A 406 38.60 12.94 -32.60
CA ILE A 406 37.15 13.21 -32.69
C ILE A 406 36.38 12.40 -31.63
N ILE A 407 36.79 11.15 -31.39
CA ILE A 407 36.22 10.27 -30.36
C ILE A 407 37.39 9.56 -29.65
N PRO A 408 37.76 9.97 -28.43
CA PRO A 408 38.84 9.34 -27.69
C PRO A 408 38.59 7.83 -27.50
N PRO A 409 39.62 6.98 -27.43
CA PRO A 409 39.46 5.62 -26.97
C PRO A 409 38.90 5.65 -25.54
N THR A 410 37.80 4.94 -25.30
CA THR A 410 37.35 4.61 -23.95
C THR A 410 38.53 3.93 -23.25
N ALA A 411 38.98 4.48 -22.13
CA ALA A 411 40.11 3.93 -21.40
C ALA A 411 39.89 2.42 -21.15
N PRO A 412 40.93 1.58 -21.23
CA PRO A 412 40.80 0.14 -21.00
C PRO A 412 40.34 -0.22 -19.56
N ASP A 413 40.24 0.76 -18.66
CA ASP A 413 39.69 0.61 -17.31
C ASP A 413 38.20 0.96 -17.19
N ALA A 414 37.56 1.45 -18.25
CA ALA A 414 36.10 1.54 -18.29
C ALA A 414 35.52 0.17 -18.68
N SER A 415 35.78 -0.83 -17.84
CA SER A 415 34.85 -1.94 -17.71
C SER A 415 33.45 -1.32 -17.57
N PRO A 416 32.40 -1.79 -18.27
CA PRO A 416 31.06 -1.42 -17.84
C PRO A 416 31.01 -1.80 -16.36
N SER A 417 30.88 -0.79 -15.49
CA SER A 417 30.88 -1.00 -14.04
C SER A 417 29.95 -2.17 -13.81
N SER A 418 30.47 -3.27 -13.25
CA SER A 418 29.63 -4.42 -12.93
C SER A 418 28.40 -3.87 -12.23
N PRO A 419 27.17 -4.24 -12.67
CA PRO A 419 25.97 -3.71 -12.05
C PRO A 419 26.12 -3.84 -10.53
N PRO A 420 25.87 -2.76 -9.76
CA PRO A 420 26.10 -2.77 -8.33
C PRO A 420 25.35 -3.94 -7.72
N ARG A 421 25.94 -4.58 -6.72
CA ARG A 421 25.21 -5.61 -5.98
C ARG A 421 23.97 -4.98 -5.34
N LEU A 422 22.93 -5.79 -5.11
CA LEU A 422 21.68 -5.29 -4.53
C LEU A 422 21.90 -4.57 -3.19
N ASP A 423 22.95 -4.91 -2.44
CA ASP A 423 23.30 -4.29 -1.16
C ASP A 423 24.09 -2.97 -1.27
N GLU A 424 24.52 -2.58 -2.48
CA GLU A 424 25.25 -1.33 -2.79
C GLU A 424 24.39 -0.30 -3.53
N LEU A 425 23.12 -0.62 -3.80
CA LEU A 425 22.17 0.25 -4.49
C LEU A 425 21.95 1.60 -3.79
N PRO A 426 21.85 1.72 -2.45
CA PRO A 426 21.67 3.00 -1.79
C PRO A 426 22.81 3.97 -2.11
N GLU A 427 24.06 3.54 -1.96
CA GLU A 427 25.25 4.34 -2.24
C GLU A 427 25.37 4.70 -3.73
N PHE A 428 24.99 3.78 -4.61
CA PHE A 428 25.02 4.01 -6.05
C PHE A 428 24.02 5.08 -6.51
N VAL A 429 22.77 5.01 -6.03
CA VAL A 429 21.73 6.01 -6.34
C VAL A 429 22.11 7.37 -5.78
N GLU A 430 22.61 7.42 -4.53
CA GLU A 430 23.06 8.66 -3.91
C GLU A 430 24.19 9.32 -4.71
N LYS A 431 25.15 8.53 -5.20
CA LYS A 431 26.23 9.01 -6.06
C LYS A 431 25.69 9.59 -7.38
N ILE A 432 24.74 8.93 -8.04
CA ILE A 432 24.12 9.42 -9.27
C ILE A 432 23.35 10.72 -9.03
N GLU A 433 22.59 10.82 -7.95
CA GLU A 433 21.85 12.03 -7.58
C GLU A 433 22.81 13.20 -7.32
N GLN A 434 23.90 12.95 -6.58
CA GLN A 434 24.94 13.95 -6.32
C GLN A 434 25.62 14.42 -7.61
N GLU A 435 25.97 13.49 -8.50
CA GLU A 435 26.55 13.83 -9.81
C GLU A 435 25.57 14.63 -10.68
N ALA A 436 24.28 14.28 -10.69
CA ALA A 436 23.25 15.01 -11.42
C ALA A 436 23.02 16.43 -10.85
N ALA A 437 23.00 16.57 -9.53
CA ALA A 437 22.89 17.86 -8.84
C ALA A 437 24.11 18.75 -9.10
N GLN A 438 25.33 18.18 -9.05
CA GLN A 438 26.57 18.88 -9.40
C GLN A 438 26.54 19.36 -10.85
N LYS A 439 26.16 18.50 -11.80
CA LYS A 439 26.03 18.88 -13.22
C LYS A 439 24.98 19.98 -13.45
N ARG A 440 23.84 19.94 -12.74
CA ARG A 440 22.82 21.01 -12.79
C ARG A 440 23.36 22.33 -12.24
N ALA A 441 23.97 22.32 -11.06
CA ALA A 441 24.57 23.52 -10.47
C ALA A 441 25.70 24.09 -11.34
N GLU A 442 26.49 23.25 -12.00
CA GLU A 442 27.52 23.68 -12.94
C GLU A 442 26.90 24.29 -14.21
N ALA A 443 25.81 23.72 -14.74
CA ALA A 443 25.07 24.28 -15.86
C ALA A 443 24.44 25.63 -15.53
N GLU A 444 23.85 25.79 -14.34
CA GLU A 444 23.30 27.05 -13.85
C GLU A 444 24.39 28.11 -13.64
N ARG A 445 25.55 27.73 -13.09
CA ARG A 445 26.70 28.64 -12.96
C ARG A 445 27.24 29.05 -14.33
N LYS A 446 27.39 28.11 -15.27
CA LYS A 446 27.80 28.41 -16.65
C LYS A 446 26.80 29.33 -17.34
N GLN A 447 25.50 29.12 -17.15
CA GLN A 447 24.45 29.97 -17.66
C GLN A 447 24.53 31.38 -17.04
N ALA A 448 24.67 31.48 -15.72
CA ALA A 448 24.84 32.72 -14.99
C ALA A 448 26.08 33.50 -15.44
N ASP A 449 27.23 32.84 -15.56
CA ASP A 449 28.48 33.42 -16.05
C ASP A 449 28.38 33.87 -17.51
N MET A 450 27.67 33.12 -18.36
CA MET A 450 27.37 33.55 -19.74
C MET A 450 26.51 34.81 -19.75
N THR A 451 25.45 34.89 -18.93
CA THR A 451 24.65 36.12 -18.79
C THR A 451 25.46 37.29 -18.22
N ALA A 452 26.38 37.04 -17.29
CA ALA A 452 27.22 38.08 -16.70
C ALA A 452 28.27 38.62 -17.69
N LYS A 453 28.91 37.73 -18.47
CA LYS A 453 29.84 38.10 -19.55
C LYS A 453 29.13 38.83 -20.69
N ALA A 454 27.91 38.43 -21.05
CA ALA A 454 27.08 39.13 -22.03
C ALA A 454 26.76 40.56 -21.59
N LYS A 455 26.41 40.77 -20.31
CA LYS A 455 26.19 42.11 -19.72
C LYS A 455 27.46 42.97 -19.70
N GLN A 456 28.63 42.41 -19.44
CA GLN A 456 29.90 43.16 -19.41
C GLN A 456 30.41 43.55 -20.80
N GLN A 457 30.05 42.82 -21.84
CA GLN A 457 30.45 43.10 -23.22
C GLN A 457 29.52 44.08 -23.95
N GLY A 458 28.56 44.69 -23.25
CA GLY A 458 27.63 45.66 -23.84
C GLY A 458 26.68 45.04 -24.87
N VAL A 459 26.53 43.71 -24.85
CA VAL A 459 25.50 43.03 -25.64
C VAL A 459 24.22 43.10 -24.82
N GLU A 460 23.29 43.95 -25.25
CA GLU A 460 21.88 43.84 -24.85
C GLU A 460 21.46 42.40 -25.13
N THR A 461 21.29 41.63 -24.06
CA THR A 461 20.71 40.29 -24.12
C THR A 461 19.19 40.46 -24.12
N GLU A 462 18.68 41.14 -25.15
CA GLU A 462 17.37 40.81 -25.67
C GLU A 462 17.52 39.43 -26.32
N LEU A 463 16.84 38.46 -25.73
CA LEU A 463 16.65 37.13 -26.29
C LEU A 463 15.99 37.25 -27.67
N THR A 464 16.77 37.27 -28.74
CA THR A 464 16.30 36.87 -30.07
C THR A 464 16.71 35.41 -30.29
N PRO A 465 15.80 34.48 -29.98
CA PRO A 465 15.39 33.50 -30.98
C PRO A 465 13.86 33.34 -31.04
N LEU A 466 13.09 34.37 -30.69
CA LEU A 466 11.61 34.38 -30.78
C LEU A 466 11.05 35.05 -32.05
N GLU A 467 11.91 35.64 -32.89
CA GLU A 467 11.47 36.34 -34.10
C GLU A 467 11.29 35.41 -35.31
N ASN A 468 11.86 34.20 -35.29
CA ASN A 468 11.72 33.21 -36.37
C ASN A 468 10.94 31.94 -35.98
N GLN A 469 10.35 31.89 -34.78
CA GLN A 469 9.37 30.84 -34.47
C GLN A 469 8.03 31.27 -35.06
N ALA A 470 7.52 30.47 -35.99
CA ALA A 470 6.18 30.66 -36.55
C ALA A 470 5.14 30.73 -35.43
N ARG A 471 4.26 31.73 -35.50
CA ARG A 471 3.29 32.07 -34.46
C ARG A 471 1.89 31.71 -34.91
N GLY A 472 1.06 31.26 -33.97
CA GLY A 472 -0.32 30.86 -34.25
C GLY A 472 -0.45 29.93 -35.47
N PRO A 473 -1.40 30.16 -36.39
CA PRO A 473 -1.65 29.25 -37.51
C PRO A 473 -0.64 29.36 -38.67
N GLU A 474 0.43 30.18 -38.58
CA GLU A 474 1.42 30.37 -39.67
C GLU A 474 2.06 29.06 -40.14
N ASN A 475 2.40 28.15 -39.21
CA ASN A 475 2.92 26.82 -39.54
C ASN A 475 1.93 25.96 -40.33
N ILE A 476 0.65 26.06 -39.98
CA ILE A 476 -0.43 25.34 -40.67
C ILE A 476 -0.56 25.89 -42.08
N TYR A 477 -0.56 27.21 -42.26
CA TYR A 477 -0.68 27.81 -43.59
C TYR A 477 0.49 27.47 -44.49
N GLN A 478 1.73 27.54 -43.98
CA GLN A 478 2.92 27.15 -44.75
C GLN A 478 2.83 25.68 -45.18
N THR A 479 2.43 24.80 -44.29
CA THR A 479 2.34 23.36 -44.58
C THR A 479 1.17 23.05 -45.50
N ARG A 480 0.01 23.71 -45.32
CA ARG A 480 -1.15 23.61 -46.20
C ARG A 480 -0.84 24.12 -47.62
N ASP A 481 -0.13 25.23 -47.73
CA ASP A 481 0.28 25.79 -49.03
C ASP A 481 1.28 24.87 -49.75
N ILE A 482 2.17 24.20 -49.00
CA ILE A 482 3.05 23.15 -49.54
C ILE A 482 2.23 21.95 -50.02
N LEU A 483 1.28 21.46 -49.20
CA LEU A 483 0.41 20.33 -49.54
C LEU A 483 -0.45 20.60 -50.78
N HIS A 484 -1.03 21.80 -50.92
CA HIS A 484 -1.78 22.17 -52.12
C HIS A 484 -0.90 22.30 -53.36
N ARG A 485 0.37 22.73 -53.22
CA ARG A 485 1.33 22.72 -54.34
C ARG A 485 1.75 21.31 -54.73
N GLU A 486 1.94 20.42 -53.76
CA GLU A 486 2.26 19.01 -54.02
C GLU A 486 1.09 18.27 -54.65
N GLN A 487 -0.16 18.58 -54.27
CA GLN A 487 -1.37 18.02 -54.89
C GLN A 487 -1.42 18.26 -56.41
N GLN A 488 -0.93 19.41 -56.88
CA GLN A 488 -0.86 19.73 -58.31
C GLN A 488 0.22 18.91 -59.06
N HIS A 489 1.16 18.29 -58.33
CA HIS A 489 2.29 17.57 -58.92
C HIS A 489 2.26 16.05 -58.71
N THR A 490 1.57 15.51 -57.70
CA THR A 490 1.67 14.08 -57.31
C THR A 490 0.35 13.30 -57.30
N GLY A 491 -0.80 13.90 -57.64
CA GLY A 491 -2.08 13.17 -57.72
C GLY A 491 -2.66 12.79 -56.36
N PHE A 492 -2.47 13.64 -55.34
CA PHE A 492 -3.03 13.48 -54.00
C PHE A 492 -4.57 13.45 -54.03
N ASP A 493 -5.17 12.43 -53.40
CA ASP A 493 -6.63 12.24 -53.35
C ASP A 493 -7.29 13.28 -52.42
N ALA A 494 -8.49 13.76 -52.79
CA ALA A 494 -9.20 14.82 -52.07
C ALA A 494 -9.57 14.39 -50.64
N GLN A 495 -9.82 13.09 -50.43
CA GLN A 495 -10.13 12.55 -49.11
C GLN A 495 -8.90 12.51 -48.19
N GLN A 496 -7.71 12.23 -48.74
CA GLN A 496 -6.45 12.24 -48.00
C GLN A 496 -6.01 13.66 -47.63
N LEU A 497 -6.26 14.64 -48.50
CA LEU A 497 -6.01 16.05 -48.21
C LEU A 497 -6.86 16.52 -47.03
N ALA A 498 -8.17 16.23 -47.04
CA ALA A 498 -9.07 16.58 -45.94
C ALA A 498 -8.66 15.94 -44.60
N GLN A 499 -8.23 14.66 -44.63
CA GLN A 499 -7.71 13.98 -43.44
C GLN A 499 -6.40 14.61 -42.94
N THR A 500 -5.51 15.02 -43.84
CA THR A 500 -4.22 15.64 -43.50
C THR A 500 -4.44 17.05 -42.94
N GLU A 501 -5.35 17.84 -43.51
CA GLU A 501 -5.75 19.15 -42.97
C GLU A 501 -6.39 19.04 -41.58
N GLN A 502 -7.22 18.03 -41.36
CA GLN A 502 -7.79 17.74 -40.05
C GLN A 502 -6.70 17.33 -39.03
N ALA A 503 -5.74 16.49 -39.43
CA ALA A 503 -4.61 16.12 -38.58
C ALA A 503 -3.71 17.32 -38.25
N LEU A 504 -3.45 18.22 -39.21
CA LEU A 504 -2.69 19.46 -38.97
C LEU A 504 -3.42 20.37 -37.99
N ARG A 505 -4.75 20.43 -38.08
CA ARG A 505 -5.59 21.19 -37.16
C ARG A 505 -5.53 20.61 -35.74
N GLU A 506 -5.60 19.28 -35.59
CA GLU A 506 -5.44 18.61 -34.29
C GLU A 506 -4.02 18.78 -33.69
N LEU A 507 -2.98 18.72 -34.52
CA LEU A 507 -1.60 19.01 -34.13
C LEU A 507 -1.45 20.45 -33.65
N TYR A 508 -2.07 21.41 -34.33
CA TYR A 508 -2.12 22.79 -33.84
C TYR A 508 -2.89 22.90 -32.53
N PHE A 509 -4.09 22.30 -32.44
CA PHE A 509 -4.89 22.23 -31.21
C PHE A 509 -4.10 21.78 -29.98
N THR A 510 -3.20 20.81 -30.14
CA THR A 510 -2.39 20.28 -29.04
C THR A 510 -1.09 21.04 -28.79
N SER A 511 -0.54 21.74 -29.80
CA SER A 511 0.77 22.41 -29.73
C SER A 511 0.74 23.89 -29.35
N VAL A 512 -0.43 24.53 -29.23
CA VAL A 512 -0.56 25.96 -28.86
C VAL A 512 0.17 26.32 -27.54
N ARG A 513 0.29 25.37 -26.60
CA ARG A 513 1.03 25.58 -25.33
C ARG A 513 2.54 25.70 -25.50
N SER A 514 3.10 25.05 -26.51
CA SER A 514 4.54 25.04 -26.79
C SER A 514 4.97 26.07 -27.84
N GLN A 515 4.04 26.92 -28.28
CA GLN A 515 4.29 27.97 -29.28
C GLN A 515 4.07 29.37 -28.68
N PRO A 516 4.74 30.40 -29.21
CA PRO A 516 4.46 31.78 -28.86
C PRO A 516 3.04 32.20 -29.26
N PRO A 517 2.37 33.09 -28.50
CA PRO A 517 1.01 33.52 -28.79
C PRO A 517 0.89 34.21 -30.16
N ALA A 518 -0.25 34.02 -30.83
CA ALA A 518 -0.59 34.78 -32.03
C ALA A 518 -0.63 36.31 -31.75
N LEU A 519 -0.22 37.10 -32.75
CA LEU A 519 -0.22 38.56 -32.63
C LEU A 519 -1.64 39.12 -32.77
N ARG A 520 -2.04 40.00 -31.85
CA ARG A 520 -3.27 40.80 -31.99
C ARG A 520 -3.15 41.76 -33.18
N LEU A 521 -4.19 41.83 -34.01
CA LEU A 521 -4.26 42.73 -35.15
C LEU A 521 -4.31 44.19 -34.68
N LYS A 522 -3.56 45.08 -35.35
CA LYS A 522 -3.50 46.52 -35.06
C LYS A 522 -3.70 47.35 -36.33
N GLY A 523 -4.12 48.61 -36.17
CA GLY A 523 -4.24 49.57 -37.28
C GLY A 523 -5.33 49.23 -38.29
N GLU A 524 -5.07 49.52 -39.57
CA GLU A 524 -6.03 49.36 -40.67
C GLU A 524 -6.50 47.91 -40.88
N LEU A 525 -5.61 46.94 -40.63
CA LEU A 525 -5.93 45.51 -40.79
C LEU A 525 -6.97 45.04 -39.77
N SER A 526 -6.87 45.51 -38.51
CA SER A 526 -7.88 45.23 -37.49
C SER A 526 -9.23 45.84 -37.87
N ALA A 527 -9.25 47.09 -38.35
CA ALA A 527 -10.48 47.75 -38.81
C ALA A 527 -11.12 47.01 -40.01
N PHE A 528 -10.30 46.51 -40.95
CA PHE A 528 -10.77 45.72 -42.08
C PHE A 528 -11.40 44.39 -41.65
N VAL A 529 -10.72 43.61 -40.79
CA VAL A 529 -11.22 42.33 -40.27
C VAL A 529 -12.49 42.54 -39.44
N ARG A 530 -12.55 43.60 -38.64
CA ARG A 530 -13.74 43.98 -37.87
C ARG A 530 -14.92 44.32 -38.77
N LYS A 531 -14.72 45.12 -39.82
CA LYS A 531 -15.76 45.42 -40.81
C LYS A 531 -16.25 44.17 -41.53
N ARG A 532 -15.32 43.27 -41.91
CA ARG A 532 -15.67 41.96 -42.49
C ARG A 532 -16.54 41.14 -41.56
N ALA A 533 -16.26 41.13 -40.25
CA ALA A 533 -17.08 40.42 -39.28
C ALA A 533 -18.51 40.98 -39.21
N GLN A 534 -18.66 42.31 -39.23
CA GLN A 534 -19.97 42.97 -39.27
C GLN A 534 -20.75 42.63 -40.55
N ASP A 535 -20.07 42.61 -41.70
CA ASP A 535 -20.69 42.26 -42.99
C ASP A 535 -21.17 40.79 -43.02
N ILE A 536 -20.39 39.85 -42.46
CA ILE A 536 -20.79 38.44 -42.32
C ILE A 536 -21.98 38.31 -41.38
N MET A 537 -21.98 39.05 -40.27
CA MET A 537 -23.10 39.05 -39.33
C MET A 537 -24.39 39.54 -39.99
N ALA A 538 -24.32 40.59 -40.82
CA ALA A 538 -25.45 41.09 -41.61
C ALA A 538 -25.98 40.05 -42.63
N GLN A 539 -25.17 39.06 -43.02
CA GLN A 539 -25.50 37.99 -43.97
C GLN A 539 -25.88 36.67 -43.29
N GLY A 540 -26.23 36.69 -42.00
CA GLY A 540 -26.68 35.52 -41.26
C GLY A 540 -25.63 34.85 -40.38
N GLY A 541 -24.45 35.47 -40.19
CA GLY A 541 -23.55 35.14 -39.08
C GLY A 541 -22.82 33.80 -39.19
N ASN A 542 -22.54 33.31 -40.40
CA ASN A 542 -21.76 32.08 -40.58
C ASN A 542 -20.24 32.37 -40.66
N PHE A 543 -19.53 32.08 -39.59
CA PHE A 543 -18.07 32.20 -39.43
C PHE A 543 -17.36 30.83 -39.44
N SER A 544 -18.05 29.75 -39.79
CA SER A 544 -17.55 28.38 -39.65
C SER A 544 -16.21 28.18 -40.40
N GLY A 545 -15.19 27.66 -39.71
CA GLY A 545 -13.88 27.37 -40.28
C GLY A 545 -13.06 28.60 -40.73
N MET A 546 -13.51 29.82 -40.44
CA MET A 546 -12.82 31.05 -40.85
C MET A 546 -11.68 31.40 -39.88
N ASP A 547 -10.70 32.16 -40.37
CA ASP A 547 -9.59 32.69 -39.56
C ASP A 547 -9.84 34.14 -39.14
N PHE A 548 -9.92 34.31 -37.82
CA PHE A 548 -10.05 35.57 -37.10
C PHE A 548 -9.01 35.64 -35.96
N THR A 549 -7.88 34.96 -36.13
CA THR A 549 -6.76 34.98 -35.19
C THR A 549 -6.32 36.43 -34.91
N GLY A 550 -6.25 36.80 -33.64
CA GLY A 550 -5.88 38.14 -33.18
C GLY A 550 -6.90 39.25 -33.48
N ALA A 551 -8.11 38.92 -33.94
CA ALA A 551 -9.12 39.91 -34.31
C ALA A 551 -9.72 40.65 -33.11
N ASP A 552 -10.05 41.93 -33.31
CA ASP A 552 -10.80 42.74 -32.34
C ASP A 552 -12.30 42.74 -32.66
N LEU A 553 -13.02 41.87 -31.96
CA LEU A 553 -14.47 41.67 -32.04
C LEU A 553 -15.21 42.25 -30.81
N SER A 554 -14.53 43.08 -30.02
CA SER A 554 -15.09 43.70 -28.81
C SER A 554 -16.34 44.54 -29.14
N HIS A 555 -17.30 44.64 -28.21
CA HIS A 555 -18.54 45.43 -28.36
C HIS A 555 -19.48 45.07 -29.52
N LEU A 556 -19.25 43.97 -30.25
CA LEU A 556 -20.14 43.54 -31.34
C LEU A 556 -21.35 42.74 -30.81
N ASP A 557 -22.47 42.84 -31.53
CA ASP A 557 -23.61 41.92 -31.37
C ASP A 557 -23.41 40.74 -32.33
N LEU A 558 -23.11 39.58 -31.76
CA LEU A 558 -22.76 38.33 -32.43
C LEU A 558 -23.67 37.19 -31.95
N LYS A 559 -24.89 37.50 -31.50
CA LYS A 559 -25.87 36.50 -31.04
C LYS A 559 -26.22 35.50 -32.14
N GLY A 560 -26.20 34.21 -31.80
CA GLY A 560 -26.50 33.14 -32.75
C GLY A 560 -25.47 32.96 -33.87
N ALA A 561 -24.30 33.61 -33.78
CA ALA A 561 -23.24 33.44 -34.77
C ALA A 561 -22.67 32.02 -34.73
N ASN A 562 -22.39 31.46 -35.90
CA ASN A 562 -21.77 30.15 -36.02
C ASN A 562 -20.25 30.29 -36.23
N PHE A 563 -19.47 30.10 -35.17
CA PHE A 563 -18.01 30.03 -35.17
C PHE A 563 -17.48 28.58 -35.16
N SER A 564 -18.31 27.59 -35.54
CA SER A 564 -17.91 26.18 -35.52
C SER A 564 -16.61 25.99 -36.30
N GLY A 565 -15.59 25.50 -35.62
CA GLY A 565 -14.27 25.25 -36.18
C GLY A 565 -13.44 26.47 -36.57
N ALA A 566 -13.84 27.69 -36.20
CA ALA A 566 -13.08 28.90 -36.51
C ALA A 566 -11.74 28.96 -35.77
N LEU A 567 -10.76 29.67 -36.35
CA LEU A 567 -9.48 29.99 -35.71
C LEU A 567 -9.56 31.39 -35.09
N LEU A 568 -9.51 31.44 -33.76
CA LEU A 568 -9.76 32.65 -32.95
C LEU A 568 -8.68 32.81 -31.86
N GLU A 569 -7.48 32.27 -32.07
CA GLU A 569 -6.39 32.40 -31.10
C GLU A 569 -6.11 33.89 -30.85
N SER A 570 -6.02 34.30 -29.58
CA SER A 570 -5.77 35.68 -29.18
C SER A 570 -6.82 36.73 -29.64
N ALA A 571 -8.01 36.30 -30.06
CA ALA A 571 -9.11 37.20 -30.40
C ALA A 571 -9.69 37.91 -29.15
N CYS A 572 -10.22 39.12 -29.35
CA CYS A 572 -10.83 39.94 -28.29
C CYS A 572 -12.35 40.01 -28.47
N PHE A 573 -13.11 39.50 -27.51
CA PHE A 573 -14.58 39.52 -27.47
C PHE A 573 -15.12 40.35 -26.29
N ASP A 574 -14.29 41.21 -25.71
CA ASP A 574 -14.66 42.00 -24.54
C ASP A 574 -15.91 42.85 -24.82
N HIS A 575 -16.85 42.88 -23.89
CA HIS A 575 -18.14 43.60 -24.00
C HIS A 575 -19.04 43.20 -25.19
N SER A 576 -18.78 42.07 -25.85
CA SER A 576 -19.64 41.58 -26.94
C SER A 576 -20.87 40.82 -26.42
N GLN A 577 -21.84 40.58 -27.31
CA GLN A 577 -23.00 39.73 -27.03
C GLN A 577 -22.94 38.48 -27.92
N LEU A 578 -22.78 37.31 -27.31
CA LEU A 578 -22.56 36.03 -27.98
C LEU A 578 -23.63 34.99 -27.64
N ASP A 579 -24.76 35.41 -27.07
CA ASP A 579 -25.81 34.47 -26.63
C ASP A 579 -26.26 33.55 -27.78
N ASN A 580 -26.32 32.25 -27.50
CA ASN A 580 -26.63 31.17 -28.45
C ASN A 580 -25.66 31.04 -29.65
N ALA A 581 -24.46 31.60 -29.59
CA ALA A 581 -23.43 31.33 -30.59
C ALA A 581 -22.90 29.89 -30.49
N ASP A 582 -22.41 29.35 -31.62
CA ASP A 582 -21.80 28.03 -31.69
C ASP A 582 -20.29 28.16 -31.88
N PHE A 583 -19.51 27.72 -30.89
CA PHE A 583 -18.04 27.66 -30.94
C PHE A 583 -17.53 26.22 -30.92
N SER A 584 -18.34 25.25 -31.34
CA SER A 584 -17.96 23.84 -31.38
C SER A 584 -16.67 23.67 -32.18
N GLU A 585 -15.69 22.95 -31.61
CA GLU A 585 -14.36 22.74 -32.18
C GLU A 585 -13.59 24.03 -32.52
N ALA A 586 -13.95 25.21 -31.99
CA ALA A 586 -13.22 26.45 -32.26
C ALA A 586 -11.89 26.53 -31.49
N MET A 587 -10.89 27.20 -32.08
CA MET A 587 -9.63 27.51 -31.43
C MET A 587 -9.72 28.87 -30.74
N LEU A 588 -9.97 28.89 -29.42
CA LEU A 588 -10.14 30.08 -28.60
C LEU A 588 -8.97 30.31 -27.63
N ALA A 589 -7.84 29.65 -27.86
CA ALA A 589 -6.71 29.75 -26.95
C ALA A 589 -6.26 31.21 -26.82
N ARG A 590 -6.05 31.67 -25.58
CA ARG A 590 -5.64 33.04 -25.24
C ARG A 590 -6.63 34.14 -25.67
N ALA A 591 -7.86 33.78 -26.03
CA ALA A 591 -8.92 34.75 -26.29
C ALA A 591 -9.37 35.47 -25.01
N SER A 592 -9.98 36.64 -25.18
CA SER A 592 -10.50 37.46 -24.07
C SER A 592 -12.02 37.58 -24.16
N PHE A 593 -12.71 37.27 -23.07
CA PHE A 593 -14.15 37.39 -22.89
C PHE A 593 -14.44 38.16 -21.59
N CYS A 594 -14.02 39.41 -21.50
CA CYS A 594 -14.31 40.24 -20.32
C CYS A 594 -15.63 41.00 -20.49
N HIS A 595 -16.52 40.93 -19.50
CA HIS A 595 -17.84 41.57 -19.51
C HIS A 595 -18.73 41.16 -20.71
N THR A 596 -18.67 39.90 -21.10
CA THR A 596 -19.34 39.34 -22.29
C THR A 596 -20.55 38.49 -21.89
N THR A 597 -21.61 38.47 -22.70
CA THR A 597 -22.74 37.54 -22.52
C THR A 597 -22.59 36.34 -23.44
N LEU A 598 -22.56 35.14 -22.86
CA LEU A 598 -22.31 33.85 -23.51
C LEU A 598 -23.41 32.85 -23.13
N SER A 599 -24.64 33.33 -22.92
CA SER A 599 -25.73 32.47 -22.45
C SER A 599 -26.15 31.48 -23.53
N GLY A 600 -26.23 30.18 -23.20
CA GLY A 600 -26.66 29.13 -24.12
C GLY A 600 -25.69 28.84 -25.26
N VAL A 601 -24.42 29.23 -25.12
CA VAL A 601 -23.36 28.95 -26.11
C VAL A 601 -22.94 27.48 -26.09
N THR A 602 -22.51 26.95 -27.23
CA THR A 602 -21.92 25.60 -27.33
C THR A 602 -20.40 25.72 -27.47
N LEU A 603 -19.63 25.06 -26.59
CA LEU A 603 -18.15 25.04 -26.61
C LEU A 603 -17.60 23.62 -26.73
N ASP A 604 -18.39 22.70 -27.29
CA ASP A 604 -18.06 21.28 -27.39
C ASP A 604 -16.73 21.11 -28.15
N LYS A 605 -15.77 20.44 -27.51
CA LYS A 605 -14.41 20.21 -28.05
C LYS A 605 -13.65 21.47 -28.46
N ALA A 606 -14.09 22.66 -28.03
CA ALA A 606 -13.35 23.89 -28.25
C ALA A 606 -12.07 23.93 -27.41
N ASN A 607 -11.08 24.72 -27.84
CA ASN A 607 -9.85 24.92 -27.08
C ASN A 607 -9.81 26.32 -26.45
N LEU A 608 -10.02 26.40 -25.15
CA LEU A 608 -9.99 27.61 -24.33
C LEU A 608 -8.75 27.67 -23.44
N THR A 609 -7.64 27.05 -23.89
CA THR A 609 -6.37 27.10 -23.16
C THR A 609 -5.94 28.55 -22.95
N GLN A 610 -5.60 28.93 -21.71
CA GLN A 610 -5.20 30.31 -21.36
C GLN A 610 -6.23 31.40 -21.72
N VAL A 611 -7.51 31.05 -21.86
CA VAL A 611 -8.56 32.06 -22.05
C VAL A 611 -8.64 32.98 -20.83
N HIS A 612 -8.98 34.25 -21.07
CA HIS A 612 -9.21 35.22 -20.02
C HIS A 612 -10.68 35.63 -19.96
N CYS A 613 -11.35 35.34 -18.84
CA CYS A 613 -12.76 35.63 -18.63
C CYS A 613 -12.94 36.32 -17.27
N GLU A 614 -13.44 37.56 -17.29
CA GLU A 614 -13.75 38.33 -16.09
C GLU A 614 -15.18 38.87 -16.19
N GLN A 615 -15.97 38.70 -15.12
CA GLN A 615 -17.34 39.24 -14.99
C GLN A 615 -18.26 38.91 -16.19
N SER A 616 -18.11 37.72 -16.77
CA SER A 616 -18.89 37.26 -17.93
C SER A 616 -19.97 36.25 -17.55
N ASP A 617 -21.02 36.20 -18.37
CA ASP A 617 -22.19 35.35 -18.14
C ASP A 617 -22.16 34.12 -19.06
N PHE A 618 -21.86 32.96 -18.49
CA PHE A 618 -21.83 31.65 -19.13
C PHE A 618 -23.05 30.80 -18.74
N SER A 619 -24.19 31.43 -18.45
CA SER A 619 -25.40 30.70 -18.04
C SER A 619 -25.90 29.76 -19.14
N ALA A 620 -26.36 28.56 -18.74
CA ALA A 620 -26.84 27.50 -19.64
C ALA A 620 -25.84 27.06 -20.73
N ILE A 621 -24.54 27.29 -20.52
CA ILE A 621 -23.50 26.87 -21.47
C ILE A 621 -23.23 25.37 -21.40
N HIS A 622 -22.80 24.79 -22.52
CA HIS A 622 -22.36 23.39 -22.61
C HIS A 622 -20.84 23.28 -22.77
N PHE A 623 -20.20 22.57 -21.84
CA PHE A 623 -18.81 22.13 -21.93
C PHE A 623 -18.74 20.60 -22.00
N ASP A 624 -18.49 20.03 -23.18
CA ASP A 624 -18.17 18.61 -23.37
C ASP A 624 -16.85 18.46 -24.11
N GLY A 625 -15.88 17.82 -23.46
CA GLY A 625 -14.53 17.61 -24.01
C GLY A 625 -13.75 18.90 -24.30
N THR A 626 -14.18 20.05 -23.77
CA THR A 626 -13.54 21.35 -23.94
C THR A 626 -12.20 21.41 -23.20
N GLN A 627 -11.17 21.97 -23.83
CA GLN A 627 -9.85 22.16 -23.22
C GLN A 627 -9.80 23.47 -22.43
N LEU A 628 -9.59 23.41 -21.12
CA LEU A 628 -9.64 24.54 -20.17
C LEU A 628 -8.33 24.71 -19.37
N GLN A 629 -7.22 24.17 -19.88
CA GLN A 629 -5.93 24.24 -19.18
C GLN A 629 -5.49 25.71 -19.05
N GLU A 630 -5.07 26.10 -17.85
CA GLU A 630 -4.64 27.48 -17.54
C GLU A 630 -5.67 28.57 -17.85
N ALA A 631 -6.95 28.21 -18.00
CA ALA A 631 -8.03 29.16 -18.17
C ALA A 631 -8.21 30.02 -16.91
N LEU A 632 -8.50 31.32 -17.09
CA LEU A 632 -8.81 32.25 -16.01
C LEU A 632 -10.30 32.60 -16.06
N PHE A 633 -11.02 32.23 -15.00
CA PHE A 633 -12.40 32.60 -14.76
C PHE A 633 -12.50 33.34 -13.43
N ASP A 634 -12.76 34.64 -13.49
CA ASP A 634 -12.95 35.46 -12.31
C ASP A 634 -14.33 36.12 -12.32
N HIS A 635 -15.06 36.03 -11.20
CA HIS A 635 -16.41 36.60 -11.04
C HIS A 635 -17.42 36.20 -12.13
N CYS A 636 -17.25 35.04 -12.75
CA CYS A 636 -18.11 34.56 -13.83
C CYS A 636 -19.34 33.81 -13.31
N ARG A 637 -20.43 33.83 -14.08
CA ARG A 637 -21.68 33.12 -13.77
C ARG A 637 -21.83 31.91 -14.69
N PHE A 638 -22.04 30.72 -14.12
CA PHE A 638 -22.26 29.45 -14.80
C PHE A 638 -23.61 28.83 -14.41
N SER A 639 -24.63 29.67 -14.21
CA SER A 639 -25.93 29.20 -13.75
C SER A 639 -26.55 28.26 -14.79
N HIS A 640 -27.01 27.08 -14.37
CA HIS A 640 -27.55 26.04 -15.28
C HIS A 640 -26.57 25.51 -16.34
N ALA A 641 -25.27 25.77 -16.21
CA ALA A 641 -24.27 25.24 -17.12
C ALA A 641 -24.07 23.72 -16.95
N THR A 642 -23.66 23.05 -18.02
CA THR A 642 -23.34 21.61 -18.02
C THR A 642 -21.86 21.38 -18.32
N PHE A 643 -21.19 20.64 -17.43
CA PHE A 643 -19.79 20.25 -17.53
C PHE A 643 -19.71 18.71 -17.62
N SER A 644 -19.19 18.18 -18.72
CA SER A 644 -19.08 16.74 -18.96
C SER A 644 -17.70 16.35 -19.48
N ASN A 645 -17.14 15.26 -18.96
CA ASN A 645 -15.88 14.67 -19.46
C ASN A 645 -14.69 15.63 -19.47
N LEU A 646 -14.58 16.49 -18.44
CA LEU A 646 -13.55 17.52 -18.37
C LEU A 646 -12.39 17.12 -17.46
N PHE A 647 -11.18 17.44 -17.90
CA PHE A 647 -9.97 17.38 -17.10
C PHE A 647 -9.42 18.79 -16.89
N LEU A 648 -9.65 19.35 -15.71
CA LEU A 648 -9.19 20.68 -15.34
C LEU A 648 -7.89 20.57 -14.56
N LYS A 649 -6.81 21.12 -15.12
CA LYS A 649 -5.50 21.25 -14.47
C LYS A 649 -5.00 22.68 -14.62
N GLN A 650 -4.47 23.23 -13.53
CA GLN A 650 -3.88 24.58 -13.48
C GLN A 650 -4.82 25.72 -13.91
N ALA A 651 -6.14 25.52 -13.88
CA ALA A 651 -7.11 26.58 -14.12
C ALA A 651 -7.26 27.48 -12.89
N PHE A 652 -7.53 28.76 -13.12
CA PHE A 652 -7.78 29.75 -12.07
C PHE A 652 -9.27 30.08 -12.08
N ILE A 653 -10.01 29.58 -11.10
CA ILE A 653 -11.45 29.82 -10.97
C ILE A 653 -11.70 30.46 -9.61
N THR A 654 -12.02 31.75 -9.61
CA THR A 654 -12.20 32.55 -8.40
C THR A 654 -13.57 33.20 -8.38
N GLN A 655 -14.26 33.10 -7.24
CA GLN A 655 -15.52 33.79 -6.96
C GLN A 655 -16.62 33.58 -8.02
N CYS A 656 -16.61 32.42 -8.67
CA CYS A 656 -17.58 32.04 -9.68
C CYS A 656 -18.84 31.40 -9.07
N ASP A 657 -19.98 31.59 -9.73
CA ASP A 657 -21.27 31.03 -9.34
C ASP A 657 -21.68 29.88 -10.26
N PHE A 658 -21.86 28.69 -9.68
CA PHE A 658 -22.26 27.45 -10.35
C PHE A 658 -23.69 27.03 -9.97
N HIS A 659 -24.55 28.00 -9.63
CA HIS A 659 -25.95 27.76 -9.27
C HIS A 659 -26.68 26.82 -10.26
N ALA A 660 -27.25 25.73 -9.73
CA ALA A 660 -28.00 24.74 -10.51
C ALA A 660 -27.24 24.17 -11.73
N SER A 661 -25.91 24.17 -11.70
CA SER A 661 -25.07 23.55 -12.73
C SER A 661 -25.02 22.03 -12.59
N HIS A 662 -24.73 21.34 -13.70
CA HIS A 662 -24.57 19.89 -13.74
C HIS A 662 -23.14 19.52 -14.10
N TRP A 663 -22.51 18.66 -13.30
CA TRP A 663 -21.15 18.16 -13.50
C TRP A 663 -21.17 16.64 -13.58
N THR A 664 -20.63 16.08 -14.64
CA THR A 664 -20.58 14.62 -14.85
C THR A 664 -19.21 14.18 -15.34
N ASP A 665 -18.61 13.21 -14.67
CA ASP A 665 -17.33 12.61 -15.08
C ASP A 665 -16.20 13.66 -15.26
N CYS A 666 -16.09 14.58 -14.30
CA CYS A 666 -15.07 15.65 -14.30
C CYS A 666 -13.96 15.38 -13.28
N THR A 667 -12.72 15.71 -13.63
CA THR A 667 -11.57 15.65 -12.72
C THR A 667 -10.92 17.03 -12.61
N LEU A 668 -10.77 17.51 -11.38
CA LEU A 668 -10.12 18.77 -11.02
C LEU A 668 -8.84 18.43 -10.27
N THR A 669 -7.70 18.87 -10.79
CA THR A 669 -6.38 18.51 -10.27
C THR A 669 -5.53 19.74 -10.01
N GLU A 670 -4.95 19.83 -8.80
CA GLU A 670 -4.01 20.88 -8.39
C GLU A 670 -4.61 22.31 -8.49
N LEU A 671 -5.90 22.48 -8.17
CA LEU A 671 -6.59 23.76 -8.32
C LEU A 671 -6.79 24.49 -6.99
N THR A 672 -6.70 25.82 -7.02
CA THR A 672 -7.11 26.69 -5.91
C THR A 672 -8.44 27.36 -6.27
N LEU A 673 -9.49 27.01 -5.54
CA LEU A 673 -10.89 27.28 -5.86
C LEU A 673 -11.60 27.94 -4.65
N PRO A 674 -11.23 29.17 -4.27
CA PRO A 674 -11.75 29.81 -3.07
C PRO A 674 -13.18 30.31 -3.29
N ALA A 675 -14.04 30.08 -2.29
CA ALA A 675 -15.39 30.66 -2.21
C ALA A 675 -16.31 30.36 -3.41
N LEU A 676 -16.18 29.17 -4.02
CA LEU A 676 -17.07 28.73 -5.09
C LEU A 676 -18.49 28.44 -4.58
N ARG A 677 -19.50 28.73 -5.41
CA ARG A 677 -20.91 28.55 -5.07
C ARG A 677 -21.56 27.49 -5.96
N PHE A 678 -21.78 26.30 -5.43
CA PHE A 678 -22.47 25.17 -6.05
C PHE A 678 -23.92 25.01 -5.54
N HIS A 679 -24.62 26.11 -5.25
CA HIS A 679 -26.00 26.07 -4.76
C HIS A 679 -26.91 25.29 -5.72
N HIS A 680 -27.65 24.31 -5.21
CA HIS A 680 -28.53 23.44 -6.03
C HIS A 680 -27.83 22.69 -7.19
N ALA A 681 -26.49 22.64 -7.22
CA ALA A 681 -25.76 21.96 -8.28
C ALA A 681 -25.91 20.43 -8.17
N ILE A 682 -25.74 19.74 -9.29
CA ILE A 682 -25.70 18.28 -9.37
C ILE A 682 -24.29 17.86 -9.79
N LEU A 683 -23.58 17.17 -8.92
CA LEU A 683 -22.24 16.66 -9.17
C LEU A 683 -22.29 15.14 -9.16
N LYS A 684 -21.91 14.52 -10.28
CA LYS A 684 -21.87 13.07 -10.44
C LYS A 684 -20.48 12.65 -10.90
N LYS A 685 -19.83 11.76 -10.13
CA LYS A 685 -18.48 11.26 -10.44
C LYS A 685 -17.45 12.38 -10.64
N VAL A 686 -17.51 13.39 -9.78
CA VAL A 686 -16.55 14.49 -9.78
C VAL A 686 -15.41 14.18 -8.83
N THR A 687 -14.17 14.26 -9.31
CA THR A 687 -12.97 14.03 -8.51
C THR A 687 -12.23 15.35 -8.27
N PHE A 688 -11.97 15.65 -7.01
CA PHE A 688 -11.07 16.73 -6.58
C PHE A 688 -9.77 16.11 -6.08
N LEU A 689 -8.69 16.35 -6.81
CA LEU A 689 -7.36 15.83 -6.51
C LEU A 689 -6.42 17.00 -6.20
N GLN A 690 -5.82 17.00 -5.00
CA GLN A 690 -4.87 18.04 -4.57
C GLN A 690 -5.43 19.47 -4.70
N CYS A 691 -6.72 19.64 -4.43
CA CYS A 691 -7.39 20.94 -4.58
C CYS A 691 -7.47 21.71 -3.27
N LYS A 692 -7.73 23.02 -3.35
CA LYS A 692 -8.10 23.88 -2.22
C LYS A 692 -9.48 24.49 -2.46
N LEU A 693 -10.45 24.05 -1.68
CA LEU A 693 -11.89 24.41 -1.74
C LEU A 693 -12.35 25.13 -0.47
N GLU A 694 -11.49 25.98 0.08
CA GLU A 694 -11.80 26.71 1.30
C GLU A 694 -13.03 27.60 1.10
N ASN A 695 -13.98 27.52 2.05
CA ASN A 695 -15.23 28.27 2.02
C ASN A 695 -16.13 27.98 0.79
N ALA A 696 -15.97 26.83 0.12
CA ALA A 696 -16.88 26.42 -0.94
C ALA A 696 -18.28 26.11 -0.38
N VAL A 697 -19.33 26.49 -1.12
CA VAL A 697 -20.73 26.34 -0.71
C VAL A 697 -21.46 25.37 -1.62
N PHE A 698 -21.94 24.26 -1.06
CA PHE A 698 -22.69 23.19 -1.71
C PHE A 698 -24.12 23.09 -1.17
N ASP A 699 -24.69 24.20 -0.69
CA ASP A 699 -26.01 24.21 -0.08
C ASP A 699 -27.07 23.71 -1.08
N HIS A 700 -27.92 22.77 -0.63
CA HIS A 700 -28.92 22.06 -1.44
C HIS A 700 -28.38 21.28 -2.66
N ALA A 701 -27.06 21.09 -2.78
CA ALA A 701 -26.48 20.34 -3.88
C ALA A 701 -26.74 18.83 -3.75
N ARG A 702 -26.71 18.13 -4.89
CA ARG A 702 -26.74 16.66 -4.95
C ARG A 702 -25.40 16.15 -5.47
N LEU A 703 -24.70 15.40 -4.63
CA LEU A 703 -23.39 14.83 -4.95
C LEU A 703 -23.51 13.31 -4.94
N SER A 704 -23.12 12.65 -6.03
CA SER A 704 -23.11 11.20 -6.15
C SER A 704 -21.77 10.72 -6.70
N ASP A 705 -21.14 9.76 -6.03
CA ASP A 705 -19.85 9.17 -6.43
C ASP A 705 -18.71 10.20 -6.53
N CYS A 706 -18.80 11.29 -5.77
CA CYS A 706 -17.75 12.32 -5.73
C CYS A 706 -16.61 11.92 -4.78
N THR A 707 -15.36 12.22 -5.18
CA THR A 707 -14.17 11.85 -4.41
C THR A 707 -13.27 13.07 -4.18
N TRP A 708 -12.78 13.21 -2.94
CA TRP A 708 -11.78 14.19 -2.53
C TRP A 708 -10.50 13.47 -2.10
N ILE A 709 -9.40 13.75 -2.79
CA ILE A 709 -8.08 13.15 -2.57
C ILE A 709 -7.10 14.29 -2.32
N GLU A 710 -6.40 14.27 -1.18
CA GLU A 710 -5.43 15.31 -0.80
C GLU A 710 -5.98 16.73 -0.90
N THR A 711 -7.28 16.91 -0.62
CA THR A 711 -7.99 18.16 -0.88
C THR A 711 -8.32 18.89 0.43
N ALA A 712 -7.96 20.17 0.48
CA ALA A 712 -8.28 21.05 1.60
C ALA A 712 -9.66 21.69 1.40
N ALA A 713 -10.66 21.28 2.17
CA ALA A 713 -12.04 21.77 2.09
C ALA A 713 -12.53 22.29 3.46
N CYS A 714 -11.64 22.91 4.24
CA CYS A 714 -11.97 23.55 5.51
C CYS A 714 -13.05 24.62 5.32
N GLN A 715 -13.96 24.72 6.30
CA GLN A 715 -15.05 25.71 6.33
C GLN A 715 -16.02 25.61 5.13
N SER A 716 -15.99 24.50 4.39
CA SER A 716 -16.96 24.25 3.32
C SER A 716 -18.37 24.03 3.91
N ARG A 717 -19.38 24.44 3.15
CA ARG A 717 -20.79 24.33 3.54
C ARG A 717 -21.51 23.33 2.66
N PHE A 718 -22.30 22.47 3.27
CA PHE A 718 -23.11 21.42 2.67
C PHE A 718 -24.54 21.47 3.25
N CYS A 719 -25.06 22.65 3.58
CA CYS A 719 -26.33 22.75 4.29
C CYS A 719 -27.46 22.18 3.43
N SER A 720 -28.26 21.26 3.98
CA SER A 720 -29.32 20.56 3.24
C SER A 720 -28.85 19.86 1.95
N ALA A 721 -27.55 19.56 1.82
CA ALA A 721 -27.02 18.82 0.67
C ALA A 721 -27.32 17.31 0.79
N THR A 722 -27.35 16.63 -0.34
CA THR A 722 -27.45 15.16 -0.40
C THR A 722 -26.16 14.59 -0.98
N LEU A 723 -25.45 13.79 -0.20
CA LEU A 723 -24.23 13.08 -0.60
C LEU A 723 -24.53 11.58 -0.62
N LEU A 724 -24.24 10.94 -1.76
CA LEU A 724 -24.43 9.51 -1.97
C LEU A 724 -23.11 8.90 -2.45
N ASN A 725 -22.60 7.89 -1.73
CA ASN A 725 -21.37 7.20 -2.09
C ASN A 725 -20.17 8.14 -2.31
N CYS A 726 -20.07 9.20 -1.48
CA CYS A 726 -18.97 10.16 -1.54
C CYS A 726 -17.82 9.72 -0.64
N ALA A 727 -16.58 9.95 -1.07
CA ALA A 727 -15.40 9.55 -0.32
C ALA A 727 -14.41 10.71 -0.14
N PHE A 728 -13.97 10.91 1.10
CA PHE A 728 -12.88 11.80 1.45
C PHE A 728 -11.70 10.95 1.92
N VAL A 729 -10.57 11.04 1.23
CA VAL A 729 -9.42 10.16 1.45
C VAL A 729 -8.11 10.94 1.42
N MET A 730 -7.05 10.32 1.94
CA MET A 730 -5.64 10.76 1.84
C MET A 730 -5.40 12.24 2.16
N ASN A 731 -4.99 12.57 3.39
CA ASN A 731 -4.62 13.94 3.80
C ASN A 731 -5.66 15.05 3.50
N SER A 732 -6.89 14.70 3.13
CA SER A 732 -7.97 15.66 2.93
C SER A 732 -8.43 16.25 4.27
N THR A 733 -8.93 17.48 4.27
CA THR A 733 -9.32 18.19 5.50
C THR A 733 -10.70 18.83 5.39
N LEU A 734 -11.50 18.71 6.46
CA LEU A 734 -12.88 19.20 6.56
C LEU A 734 -13.15 19.91 7.90
N ASN A 735 -12.11 20.48 8.53
CA ASN A 735 -12.27 21.20 9.79
C ASN A 735 -13.28 22.34 9.62
N GLN A 736 -14.17 22.50 10.60
CA GLN A 736 -15.24 23.50 10.61
C GLN A 736 -16.22 23.43 9.42
N ALA A 737 -16.28 22.30 8.71
CA ALA A 737 -17.28 22.11 7.66
C ALA A 737 -18.71 22.07 8.24
N ASP A 738 -19.68 22.57 7.47
CA ASP A 738 -21.09 22.66 7.88
C ASP A 738 -21.96 21.68 7.07
N PHE A 739 -22.35 20.58 7.70
CA PHE A 739 -23.29 19.57 7.21
C PHE A 739 -24.69 19.71 7.83
N THR A 740 -25.08 20.89 8.31
CA THR A 740 -26.40 21.11 8.93
C THR A 740 -27.53 20.66 7.99
N GLN A 741 -28.41 19.78 8.47
CA GLN A 741 -29.51 19.18 7.71
C GLN A 741 -29.08 18.39 6.44
N ALA A 742 -27.79 18.11 6.27
CA ALA A 742 -27.31 17.32 5.15
C ALA A 742 -27.70 15.84 5.31
N THR A 743 -27.84 15.13 4.18
CA THR A 743 -28.03 13.68 4.15
C THR A 743 -26.83 13.03 3.50
N LEU A 744 -26.08 12.25 4.27
CA LEU A 744 -24.93 11.47 3.80
C LEU A 744 -25.32 9.99 3.83
N THR A 745 -25.34 9.37 2.67
CA THR A 745 -25.67 7.94 2.51
C THR A 745 -24.47 7.22 1.94
N GLU A 746 -23.99 6.18 2.62
CA GLU A 746 -22.84 5.36 2.21
C GLU A 746 -21.57 6.19 1.97
N CYS A 747 -21.37 7.25 2.76
CA CYS A 747 -20.21 8.12 2.62
C CYS A 747 -19.04 7.64 3.49
N ASN A 748 -17.83 7.79 2.96
CA ASN A 748 -16.58 7.46 3.66
C ASN A 748 -15.88 8.75 4.11
N LEU A 749 -15.83 8.96 5.43
CA LEU A 749 -15.11 10.04 6.10
C LEU A 749 -14.08 9.48 7.11
N ARG A 750 -13.53 8.28 6.84
CA ARG A 750 -12.53 7.67 7.73
C ARG A 750 -11.29 8.55 7.85
N GLN A 751 -10.75 8.64 9.06
CA GLN A 751 -9.54 9.43 9.37
C GLN A 751 -9.65 10.94 9.05
N MET A 752 -10.86 11.45 8.78
CA MET A 752 -11.03 12.85 8.38
C MET A 752 -10.91 13.81 9.56
N PRO A 753 -10.14 14.91 9.41
CA PRO A 753 -10.18 16.04 10.32
C PRO A 753 -11.53 16.78 10.18
N LEU A 754 -12.34 16.72 11.23
CA LEU A 754 -13.69 17.30 11.35
C LEU A 754 -13.83 18.13 12.64
N VAL A 755 -12.72 18.73 13.10
CA VAL A 755 -12.70 19.53 14.33
C VAL A 755 -13.69 20.69 14.19
N GLN A 756 -14.58 20.85 15.17
CA GLN A 756 -15.64 21.86 15.18
C GLN A 756 -16.60 21.80 13.97
N ALA A 757 -16.69 20.67 13.26
CA ALA A 757 -17.67 20.50 12.19
C ALA A 757 -19.11 20.53 12.73
N GLN A 758 -20.05 20.97 11.89
CA GLN A 758 -21.47 21.07 12.24
C GLN A 758 -22.26 19.98 11.52
N PHE A 759 -22.98 19.16 12.27
CA PHE A 759 -23.87 18.09 11.80
C PHE A 759 -25.28 18.25 12.40
N HIS A 760 -25.68 19.48 12.74
CA HIS A 760 -26.96 19.74 13.38
C HIS A 760 -28.12 19.22 12.51
N SER A 761 -28.94 18.31 13.06
CA SER A 761 -30.05 17.66 12.36
C SER A 761 -29.65 16.97 11.04
N ALA A 762 -28.38 16.59 10.88
CA ALA A 762 -27.92 15.84 9.70
C ALA A 762 -28.36 14.36 9.79
N THR A 763 -28.38 13.68 8.64
CA THR A 763 -28.67 12.24 8.56
C THR A 763 -27.48 11.50 7.96
N LEU A 764 -26.93 10.54 8.70
CA LEU A 764 -25.86 9.63 8.30
C LEU A 764 -26.45 8.21 8.16
N ASN A 765 -26.71 7.80 6.93
CA ASN A 765 -27.22 6.47 6.62
C ASN A 765 -26.05 5.59 6.17
N ASN A 766 -25.68 4.58 6.97
CA ASN A 766 -24.62 3.64 6.63
C ASN A 766 -23.29 4.34 6.24
N SER A 767 -22.96 5.45 6.89
CA SER A 767 -21.73 6.20 6.63
C SER A 767 -20.65 5.85 7.65
N ASP A 768 -19.38 5.99 7.26
CA ASP A 768 -18.23 5.61 8.08
C ASP A 768 -17.40 6.84 8.48
N LEU A 769 -17.33 7.10 9.78
CA LEU A 769 -16.51 8.15 10.41
C LEU A 769 -15.40 7.53 11.29
N SER A 770 -15.03 6.27 11.07
CA SER A 770 -14.01 5.59 11.86
C SER A 770 -12.68 6.34 11.82
N GLU A 771 -12.05 6.49 12.99
CA GLU A 771 -10.79 7.23 13.18
C GLU A 771 -10.85 8.72 12.83
N ALA A 772 -12.03 9.29 12.56
CA ALA A 772 -12.18 10.72 12.32
C ALA A 772 -11.95 11.56 13.59
N ASP A 773 -11.48 12.78 13.42
CA ASP A 773 -11.30 13.76 14.50
C ASP A 773 -12.50 14.72 14.55
N CYS A 774 -13.47 14.42 15.40
CA CYS A 774 -14.71 15.18 15.57
C CYS A 774 -14.73 16.00 16.88
N ARG A 775 -13.56 16.44 17.35
CA ARG A 775 -13.46 17.25 18.58
C ARG A 775 -14.33 18.50 18.50
N SER A 776 -15.11 18.74 19.54
CA SER A 776 -16.05 19.87 19.66
C SER A 776 -17.08 19.98 18.53
N ALA A 777 -17.33 18.90 17.79
CA ALA A 777 -18.33 18.89 16.72
C ALA A 777 -19.76 19.10 17.26
N GLN A 778 -20.59 19.79 16.48
CA GLN A 778 -21.98 20.09 16.82
C GLN A 778 -22.90 19.06 16.15
N MET A 779 -23.31 18.01 16.87
CA MET A 779 -24.05 16.86 16.34
C MET A 779 -25.47 16.72 16.96
N GLN A 780 -26.10 17.83 17.35
CA GLN A 780 -27.42 17.79 17.98
C GLN A 780 -28.49 17.34 16.99
N ASN A 781 -29.42 16.49 17.43
CA ASN A 781 -30.47 15.87 16.61
C ASN A 781 -29.94 15.07 15.40
N LEU A 782 -28.65 14.69 15.40
CA LEU A 782 -28.06 13.87 14.35
C LEU A 782 -28.79 12.52 14.26
N ASN A 783 -29.17 12.09 13.05
CA ASN A 783 -29.65 10.74 12.82
C ASN A 783 -28.55 9.89 12.18
N ALA A 784 -27.86 9.07 12.97
CA ALA A 784 -26.76 8.24 12.51
C ALA A 784 -26.99 6.74 12.76
N ALA A 785 -28.24 6.29 12.79
CA ALA A 785 -28.56 4.90 13.06
C ALA A 785 -27.80 3.96 12.11
N LYS A 786 -27.18 2.92 12.68
CA LYS A 786 -26.35 1.91 11.98
C LYS A 786 -25.07 2.43 11.31
N SER A 787 -24.67 3.69 11.53
CA SER A 787 -23.40 4.22 11.03
C SER A 787 -22.21 3.83 11.93
N THR A 788 -20.99 4.00 11.42
CA THR A 788 -19.75 3.53 12.05
C THR A 788 -18.90 4.70 12.53
N PHE A 789 -18.38 4.62 13.75
CA PHE A 789 -17.55 5.61 14.43
C PHE A 789 -16.37 4.94 15.18
N ILE A 790 -15.86 3.80 14.68
CA ILE A 790 -14.83 3.04 15.40
C ILE A 790 -13.58 3.91 15.57
N ARG A 791 -13.09 4.09 16.81
CA ARG A 791 -11.96 4.96 17.18
C ARG A 791 -12.12 6.45 16.84
N THR A 792 -13.34 6.94 16.62
CA THR A 792 -13.57 8.38 16.39
C THR A 792 -13.27 9.20 17.65
N ASP A 793 -12.62 10.34 17.50
CA ASP A 793 -12.40 11.32 18.58
C ASP A 793 -13.61 12.26 18.66
N LEU A 794 -14.44 12.11 19.71
CA LEU A 794 -15.66 12.86 19.96
C LEU A 794 -15.54 13.71 21.23
N ARG A 795 -14.33 14.08 21.64
CA ARG A 795 -14.14 14.91 22.85
C ARG A 795 -14.85 16.24 22.71
N ASP A 796 -15.58 16.64 23.75
CA ASP A 796 -16.41 17.85 23.80
C ASP A 796 -17.47 17.96 22.70
N ALA A 797 -17.78 16.87 21.99
CA ALA A 797 -18.81 16.86 20.95
C ALA A 797 -20.22 16.96 21.56
N ARG A 798 -21.12 17.68 20.89
CA ARG A 798 -22.52 17.84 21.34
C ARG A 798 -23.44 16.90 20.59
N LEU A 799 -23.81 15.78 21.18
CA LEU A 799 -24.66 14.72 20.63
C LEU A 799 -26.08 14.73 21.22
N ASN A 800 -26.53 15.87 21.79
CA ASN A 800 -27.85 16.03 22.38
C ASN A 800 -28.95 15.55 21.41
N HIS A 801 -29.85 14.69 21.89
CA HIS A 801 -30.96 14.14 21.11
C HIS A 801 -30.56 13.42 19.81
N ALA A 802 -29.30 13.02 19.66
CA ALA A 802 -28.86 12.25 18.50
C ALA A 802 -29.46 10.83 18.52
N ASN A 803 -29.86 10.34 17.36
CA ASN A 803 -30.23 8.95 17.13
C ASN A 803 -28.99 8.14 16.71
N LEU A 804 -28.45 7.40 17.66
CA LEU A 804 -27.26 6.53 17.53
C LEU A 804 -27.65 5.06 17.68
N MET A 805 -28.87 4.67 17.26
CA MET A 805 -29.30 3.28 17.35
C MET A 805 -28.40 2.36 16.53
N GLN A 806 -27.95 1.26 17.14
CA GLN A 806 -27.14 0.23 16.49
C GLN A 806 -25.83 0.75 15.85
N THR A 807 -25.30 1.87 16.32
CA THR A 807 -24.01 2.39 15.83
C THR A 807 -22.84 1.58 16.37
N LEU A 808 -21.79 1.48 15.56
CA LEU A 808 -20.51 0.89 15.97
C LEU A 808 -19.59 2.01 16.45
N MET A 809 -19.49 2.19 17.77
CA MET A 809 -18.73 3.26 18.40
C MET A 809 -17.60 2.69 19.28
N GLN A 810 -17.00 1.58 18.83
CA GLN A 810 -15.97 0.87 19.57
C GLN A 810 -14.73 1.77 19.67
N LYS A 811 -14.12 1.85 20.86
CA LYS A 811 -12.89 2.62 21.11
C LYS A 811 -13.01 4.13 20.84
N CYS A 812 -14.21 4.72 20.86
CA CYS A 812 -14.36 6.18 20.74
C CYS A 812 -13.76 6.91 21.95
N ARG A 813 -13.33 8.17 21.75
CA ARG A 813 -13.01 9.09 22.85
C ARG A 813 -14.19 10.05 23.06
N LEU A 814 -14.84 9.99 24.21
CA LEU A 814 -16.08 10.73 24.52
C LEU A 814 -15.93 11.64 25.76
N ASN A 815 -14.69 11.97 26.15
CA ASN A 815 -14.41 12.90 27.25
C ASN A 815 -15.15 14.24 27.03
N GLY A 816 -15.94 14.67 28.02
CA GLY A 816 -16.73 15.91 27.91
C GLY A 816 -17.86 15.90 26.87
N ALA A 817 -18.15 14.76 26.23
CA ALA A 817 -19.21 14.69 25.22
C ALA A 817 -20.61 14.78 25.87
N ASP A 818 -21.53 15.48 25.20
CA ASP A 818 -22.89 15.71 25.69
C ASP A 818 -23.90 14.82 24.93
N LEU A 819 -24.28 13.68 25.51
CA LEU A 819 -25.24 12.71 24.95
C LEU A 819 -26.63 12.81 25.59
N ARG A 820 -27.00 13.94 26.19
CA ARG A 820 -28.31 14.08 26.85
C ARG A 820 -29.46 13.86 25.86
N GLY A 821 -30.42 13.03 26.26
CA GLY A 821 -31.55 12.65 25.41
C GLY A 821 -31.21 11.86 24.16
N ALA A 822 -29.95 11.41 23.97
CA ALA A 822 -29.56 10.62 22.81
C ALA A 822 -30.14 9.19 22.88
N ASN A 823 -30.38 8.58 21.72
CA ASN A 823 -30.82 7.19 21.62
C ASN A 823 -29.64 6.31 21.23
N VAL A 824 -29.08 5.56 22.18
CA VAL A 824 -27.95 4.63 21.98
C VAL A 824 -28.40 3.17 22.09
N PHE A 825 -29.65 2.87 21.72
CA PHE A 825 -30.20 1.51 21.74
C PHE A 825 -29.34 0.57 20.90
N ARG A 826 -28.81 -0.48 21.52
CA ARG A 826 -27.93 -1.48 20.88
C ARG A 826 -26.67 -0.91 20.19
N ALA A 827 -26.23 0.29 20.57
CA ALA A 827 -24.92 0.77 20.15
C ALA A 827 -23.79 -0.05 20.81
N ASP A 828 -22.61 -0.06 20.19
CA ASP A 828 -21.41 -0.69 20.74
C ASP A 828 -20.39 0.37 21.14
N LEU A 829 -20.27 0.64 22.44
CA LEU A 829 -19.28 1.52 23.07
C LEU A 829 -18.13 0.75 23.73
N SER A 830 -17.92 -0.52 23.37
CA SER A 830 -16.82 -1.30 23.95
C SER A 830 -15.47 -0.61 23.78
N GLN A 831 -14.67 -0.63 24.85
CA GLN A 831 -13.37 0.03 24.96
C GLN A 831 -13.36 1.56 24.72
N SER A 832 -14.51 2.22 24.72
CA SER A 832 -14.57 3.69 24.62
C SER A 832 -14.12 4.37 25.91
N VAL A 833 -13.55 5.57 25.79
CA VAL A 833 -13.12 6.40 26.91
C VAL A 833 -14.19 7.44 27.21
N ILE A 834 -14.67 7.47 28.46
CA ILE A 834 -15.60 8.47 29.00
C ILE A 834 -15.00 9.04 30.30
N ASP A 835 -15.45 10.23 30.71
CA ASP A 835 -15.09 10.83 31.99
C ASP A 835 -16.31 11.39 32.73
N GLU A 836 -16.07 12.04 33.87
CA GLU A 836 -17.14 12.65 34.69
C GLU A 836 -17.85 13.80 33.98
N ALA A 837 -17.25 14.37 32.93
CA ALA A 837 -17.86 15.44 32.14
C ALA A 837 -18.74 14.89 31.00
N THR A 838 -18.67 13.59 30.68
CA THR A 838 -19.56 12.97 29.71
C THR A 838 -20.99 12.87 30.26
N LEU A 839 -21.97 13.50 29.59
CA LEU A 839 -23.35 13.58 30.05
C LEU A 839 -24.26 12.57 29.34
N PHE A 840 -25.04 11.79 30.10
CA PHE A 840 -26.01 10.80 29.58
C PHE A 840 -27.46 11.06 30.05
N ASP A 841 -27.76 12.23 30.63
CA ASP A 841 -29.09 12.48 31.21
C ASP A 841 -30.21 12.29 30.19
N GLY A 842 -31.17 11.41 30.50
CA GLY A 842 -32.30 11.10 29.61
C GLY A 842 -31.94 10.30 28.36
N ALA A 843 -30.71 9.78 28.23
CA ALA A 843 -30.32 8.93 27.11
C ALA A 843 -30.98 7.54 27.19
N TYR A 844 -31.40 6.99 26.04
CA TYR A 844 -31.99 5.65 25.98
C TYR A 844 -30.90 4.60 25.73
N MET A 845 -30.53 3.87 26.80
CA MET A 845 -29.36 2.97 26.84
C MET A 845 -29.67 1.47 26.79
N HIS A 846 -30.89 1.07 26.44
CA HIS A 846 -31.26 -0.34 26.46
C HIS A 846 -30.44 -1.16 25.43
N GLY A 847 -29.84 -2.28 25.86
CA GLY A 847 -29.03 -3.13 25.00
C GLY A 847 -27.67 -2.54 24.57
N LEU A 848 -27.26 -1.41 25.16
CA LEU A 848 -25.94 -0.80 24.94
C LEU A 848 -24.83 -1.79 25.32
N LYS A 849 -23.89 -2.04 24.42
CA LYS A 849 -22.73 -2.88 24.67
C LYS A 849 -21.55 -2.01 25.11
N THR A 850 -20.99 -2.29 26.28
CA THR A 850 -19.83 -1.57 26.85
C THR A 850 -18.63 -2.48 27.10
N LEU A 851 -18.79 -3.78 26.84
CA LEU A 851 -17.77 -4.80 27.03
C LEU A 851 -17.18 -5.24 25.68
N PRO A 852 -15.85 -5.48 25.61
CA PRO A 852 -14.91 -5.44 26.73
C PRO A 852 -14.54 -4.02 27.19
N LYS A 853 -14.11 -3.90 28.45
CA LYS A 853 -13.61 -2.63 29.00
C LYS A 853 -12.19 -2.35 28.49
N ARG A 854 -11.89 -1.08 28.24
CA ARG A 854 -10.55 -0.63 27.87
C ARG A 854 -9.56 -0.91 29.01
N ASP A 855 -8.34 -1.29 28.65
CA ASP A 855 -7.22 -1.35 29.60
C ASP A 855 -7.00 0.06 30.18
N LYS A 856 -7.05 0.19 31.51
CA LYS A 856 -6.94 1.48 32.21
C LYS A 856 -5.49 1.91 32.39
N ASP A 857 -4.55 0.97 32.33
CA ASP A 857 -3.14 1.25 32.49
C ASP A 857 -2.62 1.81 31.15
N VAL A 858 -2.36 3.13 31.10
CA VAL A 858 -1.58 3.73 30.01
C VAL A 858 -0.11 3.51 30.35
N ILE A 859 0.63 2.84 29.48
CA ILE A 859 1.95 2.28 29.77
C ILE A 859 3.01 2.69 28.80
#